data_AF-V4U6W7-F1
#
_entry.id   AF-V4U6W7-F1
#
_cell.length_a   1.000
_cell.length_b   1.000
_cell.length_c   1.000
_cell.angle_alpha   90.00
_cell.angle_beta   90.00
_cell.angle_gamma   90.00
#
_symmetry.space_group_name_H-M   'P 1'
#
loop_
_entity.id
_entity.type
_entity.pdbx_description
1 polymer ?
#
loop_
_entity_poly.entity_id
_entity_poly.type
_entity_poly.pdbx_seq_one_letter_code
_entity_poly.pdbx_strand_id
1 'polypeptide(L)'
;MLKGVCRLRNNVGHDEEVGLILGTDEEIATIHRSSGQLFAISPGNTTLIATVFGNGDVVICQAFSSVKVGVPSSVTLNAQSDQLAVGHKMPIHPLFPEGDVFSFYELCRNYNWTIEDEKILGFWLGDQLHSENQDLQSAASGEIQFSNDLDKKELGFIKTLYGRSAGRTDVATTFSCDFVSDSYSESRIYSASISLSVVSDLPLALGIPVTWVLPPHYTSTSLLPSSSESHGQWDSQSRKGSIVYSLLKFCSEKNEAASKDDISIDGDTIKTTSSNHLACIQAKDRSSGRIEIASCVRVAEVAQIRISNRYPLNVIHLAVGAEREIPISYYDALGTPFHEAHNVILYHAETNYHDVVSINYTLNGSGKIYLKAKQHGRALVQVSMNRSPQKSDYVLVSVGAQLYPQNPVLHVGGSLDFSVEGFSDQVSGHWFSDNESVVRVHMPSGKAEAVGIGSTKVFFECPSMKLQTTVTVLSKNIVSIDAPKEVLTNVPYPTKGYTFAVRFGDTHKLKALENKAISYDCEADPPFVGYAKPWMDLDTGNLYCLFFPYSPEHLLRSVPKSKDTSPFISVSVNASLREAHRISGSASASALFVGGFSILEMDKSSLQLNLTSDSNKTTITILGNTGVEIHWQNQDLLKISPVHKEDIGIGGHAQYEVSVLRTKKFKDKIIFTLPANGESTSF
;
A
#
# COMPACT_ATOMS: atom_id res chain seq x y z
N MET A 1 31.65 -15.06 6.10
CA MET A 1 31.53 -15.90 4.90
C MET A 1 32.90 -16.49 4.55
N LEU A 2 33.05 -17.81 4.60
CA LEU A 2 34.20 -18.52 4.02
C LEU A 2 34.32 -18.16 2.53
N LYS A 3 35.36 -17.42 2.14
CA LYS A 3 35.69 -17.19 0.72
C LYS A 3 36.61 -18.32 0.26
N GLY A 4 36.02 -19.40 -0.22
CA GLY A 4 36.71 -20.46 -0.96
C GLY A 4 35.79 -20.98 -2.06
N VAL A 5 36.11 -20.70 -3.33
CA VAL A 5 35.39 -21.25 -4.48
C VAL A 5 35.99 -22.62 -4.80
N CYS A 6 35.42 -23.70 -4.27
CA CYS A 6 35.64 -25.04 -4.82
C CYS A 6 34.61 -25.25 -5.95
N ARG A 7 35.03 -25.03 -7.21
CA ARG A 7 34.24 -25.40 -8.40
C ARG A 7 34.48 -26.89 -8.69
N LEU A 8 33.57 -27.74 -8.23
CA LEU A 8 33.43 -29.09 -8.77
C LEU A 8 32.46 -29.04 -9.95
N ARG A 9 32.97 -29.31 -11.16
CA ARG A 9 32.12 -29.66 -12.32
C ARG A 9 31.72 -31.11 -12.14
N ASN A 10 30.54 -31.39 -11.61
CA ASN A 10 29.97 -32.75 -11.69
C ASN A 10 28.92 -32.80 -12.80
N ASN A 11 29.28 -33.49 -13.87
CA ASN A 11 28.31 -34.26 -14.62
C ASN A 11 28.08 -35.57 -13.83
N VAL A 12 26.81 -35.86 -13.54
CA VAL A 12 26.27 -37.13 -13.03
C VAL A 12 26.23 -37.30 -11.50
N GLY A 13 25.03 -37.08 -10.94
CA GLY A 13 24.23 -38.09 -10.21
C GLY A 13 24.75 -38.70 -8.90
N HIS A 14 24.05 -38.35 -7.82
CA HIS A 14 23.88 -39.03 -6.52
C HIS A 14 24.95 -38.87 -5.41
N ASP A 15 24.44 -38.35 -4.29
CA ASP A 15 24.90 -38.39 -2.90
C ASP A 15 26.39 -38.09 -2.62
N GLU A 16 26.71 -36.80 -2.48
CA GLU A 16 27.95 -36.33 -1.86
C GLU A 16 27.63 -35.79 -0.45
N GLU A 17 28.21 -36.39 0.60
CA GLU A 17 28.12 -35.91 1.98
C GLU A 17 28.86 -34.57 2.15
N VAL A 18 28.16 -33.55 2.66
CA VAL A 18 28.77 -32.26 2.96
C VAL A 18 29.70 -32.40 4.16
N GLY A 19 30.92 -31.90 3.96
CA GLY A 19 32.10 -32.07 4.79
C GLY A 19 32.06 -31.56 6.24
N LEU A 20 32.89 -32.18 7.10
CA LEU A 20 33.14 -31.73 8.47
C LEU A 20 33.74 -30.32 8.47
N ILE A 21 33.13 -29.42 9.24
CA ILE A 21 33.70 -28.10 9.54
C ILE A 21 34.18 -28.10 11.00
N LEU A 22 35.46 -27.87 11.21
CA LEU A 22 36.10 -27.86 12.53
C LEU A 22 36.77 -26.51 12.76
N GLY A 23 36.67 -25.99 13.98
CA GLY A 23 37.49 -24.88 14.45
C GLY A 23 38.84 -25.40 14.92
N THR A 24 39.92 -24.68 14.63
CA THR A 24 41.26 -25.00 15.18
C THR A 24 41.35 -24.76 16.69
N ASP A 25 40.46 -23.93 17.22
CA ASP A 25 40.35 -23.59 18.64
C ASP A 25 38.87 -23.47 19.03
N GLU A 26 38.37 -24.51 19.71
CA GLU A 26 37.00 -24.61 20.19
C GLU A 26 36.75 -23.78 21.46
N GLU A 27 37.77 -23.20 22.10
CA GLU A 27 37.58 -22.27 23.22
C GLU A 27 37.21 -20.85 22.74
N ILE A 28 37.51 -20.53 21.48
CA ILE A 28 37.22 -19.23 20.86
C ILE A 28 35.88 -19.24 20.13
N ALA A 29 35.64 -20.24 19.28
CA ALA A 29 34.37 -20.40 18.56
C ALA A 29 34.08 -21.87 18.22
N THR A 30 32.82 -22.26 18.27
CA THR A 30 32.35 -23.62 17.93
C THR A 30 31.36 -23.59 16.78
N ILE A 31 31.24 -24.71 16.06
CA ILE A 31 30.30 -24.85 14.94
C ILE A 31 29.32 -25.96 15.21
N HIS A 32 28.05 -25.67 15.02
CA HIS A 32 27.02 -26.69 15.05
C HIS A 32 27.09 -27.54 13.78
N ARG A 33 27.40 -28.83 13.95
CA ARG A 33 27.80 -29.74 12.87
C ARG A 33 26.75 -29.94 11.77
N SER A 34 25.46 -29.89 12.12
CA SER A 34 24.37 -30.12 11.16
C SER A 34 23.81 -28.85 10.51
N SER A 35 23.90 -27.69 11.17
CA SER A 35 23.42 -26.41 10.61
C SER A 35 24.53 -25.54 10.01
N GLY A 36 25.80 -25.82 10.35
CA GLY A 36 26.94 -24.99 9.98
C GLY A 36 27.00 -23.64 10.71
N GLN A 37 26.16 -23.44 11.74
CA GLN A 37 26.10 -22.19 12.50
C GLN A 37 27.32 -22.06 13.42
N LEU A 38 27.94 -20.88 13.42
CA LEU A 38 29.11 -20.54 14.22
C LEU A 38 28.68 -19.81 15.50
N PHE A 39 29.18 -20.27 16.64
CA PHE A 39 28.93 -19.70 17.97
C PHE A 39 30.24 -19.12 18.52
N ALA A 40 30.19 -17.88 18.99
CA ALA A 40 31.29 -17.22 19.68
C ALA A 40 31.32 -17.67 21.15
N ILE A 41 32.50 -18.04 21.67
CA ILE A 41 32.69 -18.45 23.07
C ILE A 41 33.51 -17.42 23.82
N SER A 42 34.69 -17.08 23.32
CA SER A 42 35.58 -16.11 23.98
C SER A 42 36.28 -15.20 22.97
N PRO A 43 36.65 -13.95 23.34
CA PRO A 43 37.38 -13.06 22.46
C PRO A 43 38.72 -13.64 22.02
N GLY A 44 38.99 -13.63 20.72
CA GLY A 44 40.19 -14.23 20.16
C GLY A 44 40.12 -14.38 18.65
N ASN A 45 41.16 -14.98 18.07
CA ASN A 45 41.22 -15.31 16.66
C ASN A 45 41.34 -16.82 16.49
N THR A 46 40.46 -17.40 15.68
CA THR A 46 40.51 -18.82 15.34
C THR A 46 40.42 -19.00 13.83
N THR A 47 40.78 -20.18 13.33
CA THR A 47 40.64 -20.54 11.92
C THR A 47 39.65 -21.68 11.79
N LEU A 48 38.68 -21.51 10.90
CA LEU A 48 37.74 -22.55 10.54
C LEU A 48 38.26 -23.32 9.34
N ILE A 49 38.16 -24.64 9.40
CA ILE A 49 38.56 -25.56 8.35
C ILE A 49 37.32 -26.35 7.93
N ALA A 50 36.85 -26.13 6.71
CA ALA A 50 35.81 -26.95 6.09
C ALA A 50 36.46 -27.98 5.18
N THR A 51 36.23 -29.28 5.44
CA THR A 51 36.86 -30.39 4.70
C THR A 51 35.78 -31.23 4.04
N VAL A 52 35.76 -31.27 2.70
CA VAL A 52 34.85 -32.11 1.91
C VAL A 52 35.50 -33.48 1.67
N PHE A 53 34.76 -34.54 1.96
CA PHE A 53 35.21 -35.92 1.77
C PHE A 53 34.51 -36.55 0.56
N GLY A 54 35.23 -37.41 -0.15
CA GLY A 54 34.71 -38.27 -1.21
C GLY A 54 34.51 -39.69 -0.73
N ASN A 55 34.05 -40.55 -1.63
CA ASN A 55 33.88 -41.98 -1.34
C ASN A 55 35.17 -42.59 -0.75
N GLY A 56 35.07 -43.15 0.46
CA GLY A 56 36.18 -43.78 1.17
C GLY A 56 37.01 -42.84 2.05
N ASP A 57 36.42 -41.80 2.64
CA ASP A 57 37.07 -40.83 3.55
C ASP A 57 38.25 -40.05 2.93
N VAL A 58 38.33 -40.00 1.60
CA VAL A 58 39.38 -39.25 0.90
C VAL A 58 39.00 -37.77 0.87
N VAL A 59 39.86 -36.90 1.40
CA VAL A 59 39.66 -35.45 1.36
C VAL A 59 39.70 -34.94 -0.08
N ILE A 60 38.58 -34.40 -0.57
CA ILE A 60 38.44 -33.80 -1.91
C ILE A 60 38.89 -32.34 -1.91
N CYS A 61 38.47 -31.56 -0.91
CA CYS A 61 38.71 -30.11 -0.85
C CYS A 61 38.76 -29.64 0.61
N GLN A 62 39.64 -28.68 0.91
CA GLN A 62 39.66 -27.96 2.17
C GLN A 62 39.54 -26.45 1.93
N ALA A 63 38.70 -25.79 2.72
CA ALA A 63 38.58 -24.33 2.75
C ALA A 63 38.91 -23.81 4.14
N PHE A 64 39.67 -22.72 4.19
CA PHE A 64 40.10 -22.08 5.42
C PHE A 64 39.46 -20.69 5.54
N SER A 65 39.02 -20.31 6.73
CA SER A 65 38.56 -18.95 7.01
C SER A 65 39.03 -18.50 8.39
N SER A 66 39.58 -17.29 8.45
CA SER A 66 39.86 -16.66 9.74
C SER A 66 38.57 -16.11 10.34
N VAL A 67 38.41 -16.29 11.65
CA VAL A 67 37.32 -15.76 12.46
C VAL A 67 37.94 -14.96 13.60
N LYS A 68 37.46 -13.73 13.79
CA LYS A 68 37.76 -12.88 14.93
C LYS A 68 36.50 -12.77 15.78
N VAL A 69 36.61 -13.16 17.05
CA VAL A 69 35.58 -12.98 18.07
C VAL A 69 36.01 -11.81 18.96
N GLY A 70 35.10 -10.88 19.21
CA GLY A 70 35.38 -9.73 20.07
C GLY A 70 34.11 -8.98 20.47
N VAL A 71 34.24 -8.15 21.49
CA VAL A 71 33.16 -7.28 21.98
C VAL A 71 33.26 -5.91 21.30
N PRO A 72 32.20 -5.43 20.62
CA PRO A 72 32.22 -4.15 19.93
C PRO A 72 32.53 -2.99 20.87
N SER A 73 33.41 -2.08 20.46
CA SER A 73 33.80 -0.93 21.27
C SER A 73 32.80 0.22 21.22
N SER A 74 32.09 0.36 20.11
CA SER A 74 31.13 1.43 19.84
C SER A 74 29.97 0.93 18.99
N VAL A 75 28.91 1.73 18.95
CA VAL A 75 27.72 1.49 18.13
C VAL A 75 27.29 2.81 17.51
N THR A 76 26.72 2.77 16.31
CA THR A 76 26.09 3.91 15.66
C THR A 76 24.61 3.63 15.46
N LEU A 77 23.81 4.68 15.28
CA LEU A 77 22.45 4.52 14.79
C LEU A 77 22.46 4.52 13.26
N ASN A 78 21.75 3.57 12.68
CA ASN A 78 21.56 3.50 11.24
C ASN A 78 20.14 3.92 10.88
N ALA A 79 20.06 5.04 10.15
CA ALA A 79 18.88 5.44 9.39
C ALA A 79 19.25 5.34 7.91
N GLN A 80 18.37 4.75 7.09
CA GLN A 80 18.64 4.56 5.66
C GLN A 80 18.71 5.89 4.88
N SER A 81 18.23 6.98 5.48
CA SER A 81 18.42 8.36 5.02
C SER A 81 18.59 9.31 6.21
N ASP A 82 19.28 10.41 5.98
CA ASP A 82 19.43 11.56 6.88
C ASP A 82 18.22 12.51 6.84
N GLN A 83 17.31 12.31 5.88
CA GLN A 83 16.12 13.14 5.66
C GLN A 83 14.84 12.32 5.75
N LEU A 84 13.74 12.99 6.09
CA LEU A 84 12.40 12.41 6.12
C LEU A 84 11.37 13.49 5.79
N ALA A 85 10.39 13.23 4.94
CA ALA A 85 9.30 14.20 4.72
C ALA A 85 8.28 14.18 5.88
N VAL A 86 7.59 15.32 6.07
CA VAL A 86 6.42 15.36 6.96
C VAL A 86 5.39 14.32 6.51
N GLY A 87 4.76 13.62 7.47
CA GLY A 87 3.79 12.56 7.20
C GLY A 87 4.40 11.20 6.79
N HIS A 88 5.72 11.14 6.56
CA HIS A 88 6.40 9.91 6.16
C HIS A 88 7.05 9.20 7.35
N LYS A 89 7.34 7.91 7.16
CA LYS A 89 7.91 7.02 8.19
C LYS A 89 9.29 6.55 7.77
N MET A 90 10.15 6.12 8.69
CA MET A 90 11.44 5.46 8.39
C MET A 90 11.91 4.58 9.56
N PRO A 91 12.39 3.34 9.33
CA PRO A 91 12.96 2.51 10.39
C PRO A 91 14.36 3.00 10.82
N ILE A 92 14.68 2.82 12.10
CA ILE A 92 15.97 3.11 12.72
C ILE A 92 16.37 1.98 13.66
N HIS A 93 17.65 1.60 13.64
CA HIS A 93 18.21 0.56 14.50
C HIS A 93 19.70 0.79 14.80
N PRO A 94 20.26 0.24 15.88
CA PRO A 94 21.69 0.23 16.13
C PRO A 94 22.46 -0.61 15.11
N LEU A 95 23.65 -0.13 14.71
CA LEU A 95 24.57 -0.80 13.80
C LEU A 95 25.98 -0.79 14.40
N PHE A 96 26.60 -1.97 14.47
CA PHE A 96 27.97 -2.12 14.97
C PHE A 96 28.96 -2.05 13.81
N PRO A 97 30.10 -1.36 13.96
CA PRO A 97 31.15 -1.33 12.94
C PRO A 97 31.82 -2.70 12.70
N GLU A 98 31.88 -3.52 13.75
CA GLU A 98 32.44 -4.87 13.72
C GLU A 98 31.33 -5.88 14.10
N GLY A 99 30.99 -6.77 13.17
CA GLY A 99 29.89 -7.74 13.31
C GLY A 99 28.62 -7.31 12.58
N ASP A 100 27.56 -8.12 12.71
CA ASP A 100 26.24 -7.86 12.13
C ASP A 100 25.15 -7.80 13.21
N VAL A 101 23.95 -7.33 12.85
CA VAL A 101 22.82 -7.23 13.79
C VAL A 101 22.39 -8.61 14.31
N PHE A 102 22.56 -9.67 13.50
CA PHE A 102 22.24 -11.04 13.90
C PHE A 102 23.04 -11.52 15.11
N SER A 103 24.27 -11.03 15.27
CA SER A 103 25.17 -11.42 16.36
C SER A 103 24.81 -10.79 17.71
N PHE A 104 24.05 -9.69 17.73
CA PHE A 104 23.87 -8.88 18.94
C PHE A 104 22.42 -8.70 19.39
N TYR A 105 21.43 -8.81 18.51
CA TYR A 105 20.06 -8.46 18.88
C TYR A 105 19.49 -9.35 20.01
N GLU A 106 19.99 -10.59 20.17
CA GLU A 106 19.58 -11.50 21.25
C GLU A 106 20.34 -11.24 22.57
N LEU A 107 21.52 -10.62 22.50
CA LEU A 107 22.38 -10.32 23.64
C LEU A 107 22.01 -9.01 24.32
N CYS A 108 21.36 -8.12 23.58
CA CYS A 108 21.08 -6.75 23.98
C CYS A 108 19.63 -6.58 24.46
N ARG A 109 19.47 -5.82 25.54
CA ARG A 109 18.18 -5.57 26.21
C ARG A 109 18.12 -4.14 26.75
N ASN A 110 16.93 -3.77 27.24
CA ASN A 110 16.66 -2.48 27.90
C ASN A 110 16.92 -1.27 26.98
N TYR A 111 16.47 -1.34 25.73
CA TYR A 111 16.55 -0.22 24.80
C TYR A 111 15.68 0.95 25.26
N ASN A 112 16.34 2.07 25.54
CA ASN A 112 15.71 3.34 25.90
C ASN A 112 15.95 4.35 24.78
N TRP A 113 14.89 4.66 24.04
CA TRP A 113 14.91 5.57 22.89
C TRP A 113 14.38 6.95 23.28
N THR A 114 15.06 7.99 22.80
CA THR A 114 14.67 9.37 23.01
C THR A 114 14.76 10.17 21.71
N ILE A 115 13.90 11.18 21.58
CA ILE A 115 13.94 12.18 20.53
C ILE A 115 14.07 13.54 21.24
N GLU A 116 15.01 14.37 20.82
CA GLU A 116 15.25 15.66 21.45
C GLU A 116 14.06 16.63 21.26
N ASP A 117 13.51 16.69 20.04
CA ASP A 117 12.33 17.51 19.72
C ASP A 117 11.20 16.66 19.12
N GLU A 118 10.27 16.25 19.98
CA GLU A 118 9.10 15.46 19.61
C GLU A 118 8.07 16.21 18.75
N LYS A 119 8.22 17.52 18.55
CA LYS A 119 7.38 18.30 17.62
C LYS A 119 7.83 18.09 16.17
N ILE A 120 9.13 17.88 15.94
CA ILE A 120 9.72 17.67 14.61
C ILE A 120 9.56 16.21 14.20
N LEU A 121 9.91 15.28 15.09
CA LEU A 121 9.94 13.85 14.82
C LEU A 121 9.24 13.09 15.93
N GLY A 122 8.60 11.96 15.65
CA GLY A 122 8.04 11.11 16.70
C GLY A 122 8.22 9.64 16.39
N PHE A 123 8.03 8.79 17.40
CA PHE A 123 7.87 7.36 17.18
C PHE A 123 6.45 7.07 16.68
N TRP A 124 6.34 6.19 15.69
CA TRP A 124 5.04 5.76 15.18
C TRP A 124 4.29 4.95 16.26
N LEU A 125 3.06 5.37 16.61
CA LEU A 125 2.21 4.76 17.65
C LEU A 125 1.61 3.39 17.20
N GLY A 126 2.47 2.41 16.89
CA GLY A 126 2.11 1.00 17.01
C GLY A 126 2.20 0.49 18.46
N ASP A 127 2.91 1.23 19.33
CA ASP A 127 3.41 0.76 20.64
C ASP A 127 2.66 1.29 21.88
N GLN A 128 1.78 2.29 21.77
CA GLN A 128 1.30 3.04 22.95
C GLN A 128 -0.13 2.75 23.44
N LEU A 129 -0.78 1.67 23.02
CA LEU A 129 -2.15 1.38 23.48
C LEU A 129 -2.26 0.56 24.79
N HIS A 130 -1.17 0.23 25.49
CA HIS A 130 -1.24 -0.55 26.75
C HIS A 130 -0.14 -0.24 27.79
N SER A 131 0.26 1.02 27.97
CA SER A 131 1.22 1.41 29.02
C SER A 131 0.62 2.35 30.06
N GLU A 132 -0.62 2.14 30.46
CA GLU A 132 -1.09 2.66 31.74
C GLU A 132 -1.79 1.54 32.50
N ASN A 133 -1.21 1.20 33.65
CA ASN A 133 -1.62 0.20 34.65
C ASN A 133 -1.15 -1.24 34.41
N GLN A 134 0.08 -1.56 34.84
CA GLN A 134 0.39 -2.86 35.48
C GLN A 134 1.76 -2.82 36.20
N ASP A 135 1.81 -2.08 37.30
CA ASP A 135 2.73 -2.40 38.40
C ASP A 135 2.02 -3.41 39.32
N LEU A 136 2.55 -4.63 39.41
CA LEU A 136 2.78 -5.45 40.62
C LEU A 136 2.73 -6.97 40.32
N GLN A 137 3.81 -7.63 40.74
CA GLN A 137 3.88 -9.00 41.27
C GLN A 137 3.51 -10.15 40.33
N SER A 138 4.52 -10.92 39.93
CA SER A 138 4.52 -12.40 40.00
C SER A 138 5.92 -12.92 39.68
N ALA A 139 6.72 -13.15 40.72
CA ALA A 139 7.87 -14.03 40.64
C ALA A 139 7.41 -15.48 40.86
N ALA A 140 8.14 -16.42 40.23
CA ALA A 140 8.11 -17.87 40.42
C ALA A 140 7.01 -18.68 39.71
N SER A 141 7.35 -19.18 38.51
CA SER A 141 7.00 -20.54 38.03
C SER A 141 7.77 -20.80 36.73
N GLY A 142 8.50 -21.92 36.65
CA GLY A 142 9.25 -22.35 35.47
C GLY A 142 8.35 -22.96 34.40
N GLU A 143 7.41 -22.18 33.88
CA GLU A 143 6.54 -22.55 32.77
C GLU A 143 6.83 -21.68 31.54
N ILE A 144 7.01 -22.32 30.39
CA ILE A 144 7.28 -21.65 29.11
C ILE A 144 6.03 -20.88 28.69
N GLN A 145 5.97 -19.61 29.04
CA GLN A 145 4.91 -18.69 28.64
C GLN A 145 5.13 -18.22 27.19
N PHE A 146 4.41 -18.81 26.24
CA PHE A 146 4.26 -18.23 24.91
C PHE A 146 3.21 -17.10 24.98
N SER A 147 3.64 -15.90 25.39
CA SER A 147 2.76 -14.74 25.46
C SER A 147 3.26 -13.58 24.57
N ASN A 148 2.35 -13.02 23.77
CA ASN A 148 2.52 -11.80 22.96
C ASN A 148 2.98 -10.55 23.76
N ASP A 149 3.19 -10.64 25.09
CA ASP A 149 3.77 -9.56 25.91
C ASP A 149 5.30 -9.66 26.03
N LEU A 150 5.93 -10.82 25.75
CA LEU A 150 7.39 -10.91 25.59
C LEU A 150 7.85 -10.15 24.34
N ASP A 151 7.10 -10.25 23.24
CA ASP A 151 7.44 -9.61 21.96
C ASP A 151 7.51 -8.08 22.04
N LYS A 152 6.75 -7.45 22.95
CA LYS A 152 6.80 -5.99 23.20
C LYS A 152 8.07 -5.54 23.93
N LYS A 153 8.65 -6.40 24.77
CA LYS A 153 9.90 -6.09 25.50
C LYS A 153 11.15 -6.37 24.66
N GLU A 154 11.07 -7.23 23.65
CA GLU A 154 12.23 -7.73 22.90
C GLU A 154 12.49 -7.00 21.57
N LEU A 155 11.50 -6.35 20.96
CA LEU A 155 11.70 -5.52 19.75
C LEU A 155 12.26 -4.11 20.03
N GLY A 156 12.83 -3.88 21.21
CA GLY A 156 13.39 -2.59 21.57
C GLY A 156 14.45 -2.08 20.59
N PHE A 157 15.10 -2.94 19.80
CA PHE A 157 16.20 -2.56 18.93
C PHE A 157 15.80 -1.90 17.60
N ILE A 158 14.56 -2.06 17.11
CA ILE A 158 14.07 -1.37 15.89
C ILE A 158 12.93 -0.45 16.28
N LYS A 159 13.07 0.84 15.93
CA LYS A 159 11.98 1.81 16.03
C LYS A 159 11.61 2.35 14.66
N THR A 160 10.38 2.81 14.53
CA THR A 160 9.91 3.50 13.32
C THR A 160 9.66 4.97 13.65
N LEU A 161 10.42 5.83 12.99
CA LEU A 161 10.32 7.27 13.08
C LEU A 161 9.19 7.77 12.17
N TYR A 162 8.59 8.91 12.53
CA TYR A 162 7.51 9.58 11.82
C TYR A 162 7.75 11.09 11.80
N GLY A 163 7.80 11.69 10.61
CA GLY A 163 8.00 13.14 10.43
C GLY A 163 6.74 13.93 10.79
N ARG A 164 6.82 14.81 11.80
CA ARG A 164 5.68 15.58 12.32
C ARG A 164 5.69 17.02 11.81
N SER A 165 6.83 17.70 11.88
CA SER A 165 6.99 19.06 11.39
C SER A 165 8.41 19.27 10.89
N ALA A 166 8.60 20.27 10.01
CA ALA A 166 9.90 20.52 9.41
C ALA A 166 10.89 21.08 10.44
N GLY A 167 12.13 20.59 10.39
CA GLY A 167 13.19 20.96 11.32
C GLY A 167 14.25 19.87 11.40
N ARG A 168 15.23 20.06 12.28
CA ARG A 168 16.30 19.08 12.54
C ARG A 168 16.29 18.70 14.02
N THR A 169 16.40 17.41 14.31
CA THR A 169 16.38 16.89 15.67
C THR A 169 17.24 15.64 15.79
N ASP A 170 17.75 15.38 17.00
CA ASP A 170 18.56 14.22 17.29
C ASP A 170 17.72 13.09 17.88
N VAL A 171 18.01 11.88 17.45
CA VAL A 171 17.47 10.63 17.99
C VAL A 171 18.59 9.92 18.71
N ALA A 172 18.35 9.47 19.93
CA ALA A 172 19.32 8.72 20.71
C ALA A 172 18.73 7.42 21.25
N THR A 173 19.60 6.45 21.49
CA THR A 173 19.25 5.21 22.20
C THR A 173 20.34 4.81 23.17
N THR A 174 19.94 4.24 24.29
CA THR A 174 20.84 3.60 25.27
C THR A 174 20.35 2.20 25.56
N PHE A 175 21.25 1.23 25.65
CA PHE A 175 20.91 -0.18 25.88
C PHE A 175 22.09 -0.94 26.48
N SER A 176 21.82 -2.12 27.04
CA SER A 176 22.82 -2.98 27.67
C SER A 176 22.91 -4.32 26.94
N CYS A 177 24.12 -4.81 26.68
CA CYS A 177 24.34 -6.14 26.10
C CYS A 177 25.17 -7.00 27.04
N ASP A 178 24.77 -8.26 27.20
CA ASP A 178 25.45 -9.23 28.05
C ASP A 178 26.12 -10.30 27.18
N PHE A 179 27.44 -10.30 27.18
CA PHE A 179 28.30 -11.25 26.48
C PHE A 179 28.68 -12.37 27.43
N VAL A 180 27.84 -13.40 27.51
CA VAL A 180 28.02 -14.52 28.46
C VAL A 180 28.17 -15.84 27.71
N SER A 181 29.19 -16.59 28.08
CA SER A 181 29.47 -17.97 27.69
C SER A 181 30.00 -18.74 28.91
N ASP A 182 30.27 -20.03 28.76
CA ASP A 182 30.80 -20.87 29.85
C ASP A 182 32.16 -20.38 30.37
N SER A 183 32.95 -19.69 29.53
CA SER A 183 34.32 -19.24 29.85
C SER A 183 34.49 -17.73 29.86
N TYR A 184 33.48 -16.95 29.43
CA TYR A 184 33.55 -15.50 29.32
C TYR A 184 32.26 -14.83 29.80
N SER A 185 32.37 -13.73 30.54
CA SER A 185 31.20 -12.94 30.96
C SER A 185 31.57 -11.47 31.05
N GLU A 186 30.98 -10.65 30.19
CA GLU A 186 31.10 -9.19 30.21
C GLU A 186 29.74 -8.56 29.93
N SER A 187 29.38 -7.50 30.66
CA SER A 187 28.19 -6.68 30.36
C SER A 187 28.63 -5.29 29.95
N ARG A 188 28.03 -4.74 28.88
CA ARG A 188 28.39 -3.43 28.36
C ARG A 188 27.17 -2.59 28.06
N ILE A 189 27.24 -1.32 28.43
CA ILE A 189 26.22 -0.33 28.10
C ILE A 189 26.69 0.46 26.88
N TYR A 190 25.79 0.60 25.92
CA TYR A 190 25.99 1.34 24.69
C TYR A 190 25.09 2.57 24.62
N SER A 191 25.59 3.60 23.95
CA SER A 191 24.85 4.83 23.64
C SER A 191 25.18 5.25 22.22
N ALA A 192 24.15 5.59 21.45
CA ALA A 192 24.30 6.13 20.10
C ALA A 192 23.28 7.23 19.85
N SER A 193 23.69 8.22 19.05
CA SER A 193 22.82 9.28 18.57
C SER A 193 23.03 9.53 17.08
N ILE A 194 21.98 10.04 16.41
CA ILE A 194 22.03 10.49 15.02
C ILE A 194 21.13 11.72 14.86
N SER A 195 21.57 12.65 14.02
CA SER A 195 20.82 13.87 13.69
C SER A 195 20.06 13.68 12.38
N LEU A 196 18.75 13.94 12.37
CA LEU A 196 17.87 13.77 11.21
C LEU A 196 17.13 15.06 10.87
N SER A 197 16.89 15.29 9.58
CA SER A 197 16.17 16.47 9.09
C SER A 197 14.79 16.11 8.54
N VAL A 198 13.74 16.69 9.11
CA VAL A 198 12.38 16.58 8.59
C VAL A 198 12.11 17.73 7.61
N VAL A 199 11.73 17.39 6.38
CA VAL A 199 11.53 18.34 5.27
C VAL A 199 10.03 18.58 5.07
N SER A 200 9.63 19.85 4.98
CA SER A 200 8.25 20.24 4.67
C SER A 200 7.89 19.96 3.22
N ASP A 201 6.63 19.64 2.97
CA ASP A 201 6.08 19.66 1.61
C ASP A 201 6.14 21.09 1.04
N LEU A 202 6.42 21.19 -0.27
CA LEU A 202 6.41 22.46 -0.97
C LEU A 202 4.96 22.93 -1.19
N PRO A 203 4.66 24.24 -1.09
CA PRO A 203 3.32 24.76 -1.34
C PRO A 203 2.93 24.56 -2.81
N LEU A 204 2.00 23.64 -3.08
CA LEU A 204 1.49 23.36 -4.44
C LEU A 204 0.29 24.26 -4.74
N ALA A 205 0.36 25.08 -5.80
CA ALA A 205 -0.65 26.08 -6.14
C ALA A 205 -2.07 25.53 -6.43
N LEU A 206 -2.19 24.24 -6.74
CA LEU A 206 -3.46 23.58 -7.08
C LEU A 206 -3.62 22.20 -6.41
N GLY A 207 -2.73 21.84 -5.49
CA GLY A 207 -2.76 20.53 -4.82
C GLY A 207 -2.72 19.33 -5.78
N ILE A 208 -2.12 19.47 -6.97
CA ILE A 208 -1.88 18.33 -7.88
C ILE A 208 -0.61 17.63 -7.37
N PRO A 209 -0.71 16.50 -6.66
CA PRO A 209 0.48 15.78 -6.23
C PRO A 209 1.18 15.14 -7.43
N VAL A 210 2.46 14.84 -7.26
CA VAL A 210 3.18 13.93 -8.15
C VAL A 210 2.38 12.63 -8.25
N THR A 211 2.06 12.20 -9.47
CA THR A 211 1.32 10.96 -9.74
C THR A 211 2.22 9.75 -9.61
N TRP A 212 3.46 9.84 -10.11
CA TRP A 212 4.43 8.74 -10.08
C TRP A 212 5.81 9.23 -9.64
N VAL A 213 6.43 8.45 -8.75
CA VAL A 213 7.85 8.56 -8.43
C VAL A 213 8.57 7.41 -9.12
N LEU A 214 9.50 7.73 -10.02
CA LEU A 214 10.25 6.75 -10.82
C LEU A 214 11.76 6.85 -10.54
N PRO A 215 12.52 5.74 -10.63
CA PRO A 215 13.97 5.78 -10.49
C PRO A 215 14.65 6.37 -11.73
N PRO A 216 15.94 6.78 -11.63
CA PRO A 216 16.74 7.10 -12.81
C PRO A 216 17.02 5.83 -13.64
N HIS A 217 17.23 6.01 -14.95
CA HIS A 217 17.50 4.90 -15.90
C HIS A 217 16.43 3.80 -15.92
N TYR A 218 15.18 4.16 -15.68
CA TYR A 218 14.07 3.22 -15.59
C TYR A 218 13.13 3.36 -16.80
N THR A 219 12.57 2.24 -17.23
CA THR A 219 11.46 2.23 -18.20
C THR A 219 10.25 1.66 -17.48
N SER A 220 9.20 2.47 -17.36
CA SER A 220 7.94 2.03 -16.76
C SER A 220 7.27 0.96 -17.62
N THR A 221 6.40 0.18 -16.98
CA THR A 221 5.28 -0.49 -17.66
C THR A 221 4.34 0.55 -18.29
N SER A 222 3.26 0.09 -18.93
CA SER A 222 2.25 0.94 -19.55
C SER A 222 1.41 1.70 -18.50
N LEU A 223 2.03 2.70 -17.87
CA LEU A 223 1.43 3.55 -16.83
C LEU A 223 0.43 4.56 -17.39
N LEU A 224 0.61 4.96 -18.65
CA LEU A 224 -0.29 5.89 -19.31
C LEU A 224 -1.45 5.10 -19.93
N PRO A 225 -2.70 5.57 -19.82
CA PRO A 225 -3.84 4.87 -20.41
C PRO A 225 -3.68 4.68 -21.93
N SER A 226 -3.57 3.43 -22.40
CA SER A 226 -3.62 3.16 -23.83
C SER A 226 -5.05 3.34 -24.34
N SER A 227 -5.24 4.01 -25.49
CA SER A 227 -6.54 3.97 -26.17
C SER A 227 -6.76 2.54 -26.65
N SER A 228 -7.75 1.83 -26.11
CA SER A 228 -8.11 0.49 -26.60
C SER A 228 -8.61 0.61 -28.05
N GLU A 229 -7.74 0.29 -29.02
CA GLU A 229 -8.20 -0.03 -30.37
C GLU A 229 -8.95 -1.36 -30.32
N SER A 230 -10.22 -1.30 -30.70
CA SER A 230 -11.09 -2.44 -30.95
C SER A 230 -10.40 -3.48 -31.83
N HIS A 231 -10.49 -4.75 -31.48
CA HIS A 231 -10.29 -5.85 -32.41
C HIS A 231 -11.25 -5.68 -33.59
N GLY A 232 -10.72 -5.22 -34.73
CA GLY A 232 -11.47 -5.01 -35.95
C GLY A 232 -10.54 -4.75 -37.13
N GLN A 233 -10.18 -5.86 -37.79
CA GLN A 233 -9.69 -5.98 -39.17
C GLN A 233 -8.40 -5.23 -39.58
N TRP A 234 -7.42 -6.04 -40.01
CA TRP A 234 -6.10 -5.65 -40.48
C TRP A 234 -6.13 -4.63 -41.62
N ASP A 235 -5.63 -3.43 -41.36
CA ASP A 235 -4.93 -2.61 -42.35
C ASP A 235 -3.64 -2.03 -41.75
N SER A 236 -2.51 -2.36 -42.39
CA SER A 236 -1.16 -2.31 -41.85
C SER A 236 -0.48 -0.92 -41.84
N GLN A 237 -1.22 0.19 -41.75
CA GLN A 237 -0.62 1.54 -41.78
C GLN A 237 -1.15 2.59 -40.77
N SER A 238 -2.10 2.29 -39.88
CA SER A 238 -2.62 3.27 -38.91
C SER A 238 -2.54 2.84 -37.43
N ARG A 239 -1.39 2.38 -36.95
CA ARG A 239 -1.17 2.13 -35.50
C ARG A 239 -0.92 3.43 -34.72
N LYS A 240 -1.87 4.36 -34.67
CA LYS A 240 -1.75 5.52 -33.78
C LYS A 240 -3.07 5.74 -33.06
N GLY A 241 -3.09 5.30 -31.80
CA GLY A 241 -4.19 5.53 -30.86
C GLY A 241 -4.67 6.99 -30.82
N SER A 242 -5.92 7.17 -30.37
CA SER A 242 -6.60 8.46 -30.39
C SER A 242 -5.96 9.50 -29.46
N ILE A 243 -5.25 9.06 -28.42
CA ILE A 243 -4.58 9.92 -27.44
C ILE A 243 -3.08 9.94 -27.70
N VAL A 244 -2.50 11.15 -27.73
CA VAL A 244 -1.06 11.37 -27.82
C VAL A 244 -0.55 11.96 -26.52
N TYR A 245 0.46 11.32 -25.96
CA TYR A 245 1.18 11.83 -24.80
C TYR A 245 2.41 12.64 -25.23
N SER A 246 2.64 13.75 -24.55
CA SER A 246 3.85 14.56 -24.72
C SER A 246 4.19 15.25 -23.41
N LEU A 247 5.45 15.65 -23.22
CA LEU A 247 5.86 16.40 -22.05
C LEU A 247 5.34 17.84 -22.14
N LEU A 248 4.84 18.35 -21.03
CA LEU A 248 4.50 19.75 -20.88
C LEU A 248 5.81 20.55 -20.92
N LYS A 249 6.01 21.33 -21.99
CA LYS A 249 7.22 22.13 -22.15
C LYS A 249 7.21 23.29 -21.16
N PHE A 250 8.26 23.39 -20.35
CA PHE A 250 8.52 24.59 -19.57
C PHE A 250 9.06 25.69 -20.48
N CYS A 251 8.50 26.89 -20.39
CA CYS A 251 9.09 28.08 -21.00
C CYS A 251 10.33 28.47 -20.20
N SER A 252 11.48 27.85 -20.47
CA SER A 252 12.78 28.39 -20.08
C SER A 252 13.69 28.47 -21.31
N GLU A 253 14.60 29.44 -21.25
CA GLU A 253 15.19 30.12 -22.40
C GLU A 253 15.92 29.24 -23.42
N LYS A 254 15.83 29.70 -24.67
CA LYS A 254 16.56 29.25 -25.86
C LYS A 254 17.99 28.79 -25.54
N ASN A 255 18.20 27.48 -25.52
CA ASN A 255 19.43 26.84 -25.94
C ASN A 255 19.08 25.49 -26.58
N GLU A 256 18.68 25.55 -27.85
CA GLU A 256 18.61 24.38 -28.73
C GLU A 256 20.03 23.89 -29.02
N ALA A 257 20.53 22.99 -28.19
CA ALA A 257 21.61 22.08 -28.54
C ALA A 257 21.46 20.78 -27.72
N ALA A 258 20.65 19.85 -28.24
CA ALA A 258 20.66 18.43 -27.88
C ALA A 258 20.72 18.08 -26.37
N SER A 259 19.98 18.77 -25.50
CA SER A 259 19.70 18.23 -24.17
C SER A 259 18.72 17.06 -24.33
N LYS A 260 19.21 15.84 -24.14
CA LYS A 260 18.38 14.64 -24.10
C LYS A 260 17.38 14.82 -22.95
N ASP A 261 16.08 14.89 -23.23
CA ASP A 261 15.06 15.08 -22.21
C ASP A 261 15.17 13.98 -21.15
N ASP A 262 15.29 14.36 -19.88
CA ASP A 262 15.56 13.42 -18.78
C ASP A 262 14.40 12.48 -18.44
N ILE A 263 13.22 12.87 -18.91
CA ILE A 263 12.02 12.05 -18.97
C ILE A 263 11.62 12.04 -20.43
N SER A 264 11.34 10.87 -20.99
CA SER A 264 10.84 10.70 -22.35
C SER A 264 9.67 9.74 -22.35
N ILE A 265 8.80 9.87 -23.34
CA ILE A 265 7.58 9.06 -23.46
C ILE A 265 7.70 8.21 -24.71
N ASP A 266 7.48 6.91 -24.57
CA ASP A 266 7.47 5.95 -25.67
C ASP A 266 6.16 5.16 -25.63
N GLY A 267 5.20 5.58 -26.46
CA GLY A 267 3.85 5.04 -26.44
C GLY A 267 3.12 5.38 -25.13
N ASP A 268 2.83 4.35 -24.34
CA ASP A 268 2.22 4.45 -23.01
C ASP A 268 3.23 4.24 -21.86
N THR A 269 4.52 4.09 -22.19
CA THR A 269 5.62 3.94 -21.23
C THR A 269 6.41 5.23 -21.04
N ILE A 270 6.99 5.37 -19.85
CA ILE A 270 7.76 6.52 -19.42
C ILE A 270 9.20 6.04 -19.19
N LYS A 271 10.15 6.70 -19.84
CA LYS A 271 11.59 6.43 -19.76
C LYS A 271 12.30 7.57 -19.04
N THR A 272 13.11 7.24 -18.05
CA THR A 272 13.88 8.21 -17.25
C THR A 272 15.38 8.05 -17.49
N THR A 273 16.16 9.13 -17.38
CA THR A 273 17.63 9.08 -17.50
C THR A 273 18.40 9.63 -16.31
N SER A 274 17.98 10.72 -15.66
CA SER A 274 18.70 11.27 -14.51
C SER A 274 17.76 11.58 -13.34
N SER A 275 18.33 11.67 -12.13
CA SER A 275 17.59 11.91 -10.89
C SER A 275 17.26 13.40 -10.70
N ASN A 276 16.32 13.71 -9.81
CA ASN A 276 15.89 15.08 -9.45
C ASN A 276 15.19 15.87 -10.57
N HIS A 277 14.48 15.18 -11.45
CA HIS A 277 13.71 15.80 -12.52
C HIS A 277 12.20 15.67 -12.26
N LEU A 278 11.44 16.70 -12.61
CA LEU A 278 9.99 16.72 -12.52
C LEU A 278 9.43 17.13 -13.89
N ALA A 279 8.53 16.33 -14.45
CA ALA A 279 7.78 16.72 -15.63
C ALA A 279 6.33 16.28 -15.52
N CYS A 280 5.43 17.11 -16.05
CA CYS A 280 4.05 16.72 -16.25
C CYS A 280 3.84 16.31 -17.70
N ILE A 281 3.06 15.26 -17.88
CA ILE A 281 2.71 14.66 -19.16
C ILE A 281 1.34 15.20 -19.53
N GLN A 282 1.24 15.82 -20.69
CA GLN A 282 -0.03 16.21 -21.28
C GLN A 282 -0.54 15.10 -22.20
N ALA A 283 -1.83 14.78 -22.09
CA ALA A 283 -2.57 13.98 -23.05
C ALA A 283 -3.31 14.91 -24.02
N LYS A 284 -3.17 14.65 -25.32
CA LYS A 284 -3.94 15.29 -26.38
C LYS A 284 -4.81 14.26 -27.07
N ASP A 285 -6.11 14.41 -26.96
CA ASP A 285 -7.07 13.65 -27.75
C ASP A 285 -7.08 14.21 -29.18
N ARG A 286 -6.70 13.39 -30.16
CA ARG A 286 -6.66 13.79 -31.58
C ARG A 286 -8.04 14.03 -32.18
N SER A 287 -9.07 13.37 -31.65
CA SER A 287 -10.43 13.45 -32.17
C SER A 287 -11.12 14.75 -31.76
N SER A 288 -10.92 15.18 -30.52
CA SER A 288 -11.55 16.38 -29.95
C SER A 288 -10.61 17.59 -29.86
N GLY A 289 -9.30 17.39 -30.01
CA GLY A 289 -8.30 18.43 -29.77
C GLY A 289 -8.12 18.79 -28.29
N ARG A 290 -8.83 18.14 -27.36
CA ARG A 290 -8.76 18.39 -25.91
C ARG A 290 -7.37 18.04 -25.38
N ILE A 291 -6.83 18.91 -24.54
CA ILE A 291 -5.52 18.75 -23.90
C ILE A 291 -5.71 18.79 -22.38
N GLU A 292 -5.20 17.79 -21.67
CA GLU A 292 -5.22 17.72 -20.21
C GLU A 292 -3.91 17.19 -19.65
N ILE A 293 -3.65 17.44 -18.37
CA ILE A 293 -2.53 16.83 -17.65
C ILE A 293 -2.94 15.40 -17.31
N ALA A 294 -2.24 14.43 -17.88
CA ALA A 294 -2.50 13.01 -17.64
C ALA A 294 -1.82 12.51 -16.37
N SER A 295 -0.61 13.01 -16.10
CA SER A 295 0.25 12.51 -15.03
C SER A 295 1.39 13.48 -14.77
N CYS A 296 1.87 13.58 -13.52
CA CYS A 296 3.13 14.24 -13.21
C CYS A 296 4.11 13.25 -12.61
N VAL A 297 5.33 13.22 -13.15
CA VAL A 297 6.37 12.24 -12.83
C VAL A 297 7.53 12.96 -12.16
N ARG A 298 7.95 12.45 -11.01
CA ARG A 298 9.19 12.86 -10.33
C ARG A 298 10.21 11.74 -10.41
N VAL A 299 11.43 12.05 -10.83
CA VAL A 299 12.54 11.10 -10.84
C VAL A 299 13.36 11.25 -9.56
N ALA A 300 13.49 10.18 -8.79
CA ALA A 300 14.20 10.19 -7.52
C ALA A 300 15.06 8.92 -7.36
N GLU A 301 16.17 9.04 -6.64
CA GLU A 301 17.01 7.87 -6.35
C GLU A 301 16.37 6.97 -5.30
N VAL A 302 16.60 5.66 -5.46
CA VAL A 302 16.21 4.67 -4.45
C VAL A 302 17.19 4.75 -3.29
N ALA A 303 16.72 5.25 -2.15
CA ALA A 303 17.55 5.44 -0.96
C ALA A 303 17.26 4.39 0.11
N GLN A 304 16.00 3.96 0.26
CA GLN A 304 15.56 3.07 1.34
C GLN A 304 14.81 1.84 0.82
N ILE A 305 14.96 0.73 1.54
CA ILE A 305 14.30 -0.57 1.29
C ILE A 305 13.50 -0.92 2.54
N ARG A 306 12.28 -1.43 2.38
CA ARG A 306 11.47 -1.87 3.52
C ARG A 306 10.71 -3.14 3.27
N ILE A 307 10.57 -3.90 4.34
CA ILE A 307 9.71 -5.07 4.41
C ILE A 307 8.29 -4.56 4.68
N SER A 308 7.42 -4.60 3.67
CA SER A 308 6.07 -4.06 3.77
C SER A 308 5.15 -5.06 4.46
N ASN A 309 4.98 -4.90 5.78
CA ASN A 309 4.01 -5.66 6.56
C ASN A 309 2.65 -4.93 6.61
N ARG A 310 1.54 -5.66 6.47
CA ARG A 310 0.18 -5.11 6.67
C ARG A 310 -0.08 -4.72 8.13
N TYR A 311 0.73 -5.20 9.07
CA TYR A 311 0.59 -4.91 10.49
C TYR A 311 1.67 -3.95 10.97
N PRO A 312 1.34 -3.02 11.88
CA PRO A 312 2.26 -1.99 12.37
C PRO A 312 3.38 -2.53 13.28
N LEU A 313 3.44 -3.85 13.48
CA LEU A 313 4.45 -4.50 14.30
C LEU A 313 5.55 -5.04 13.39
N ASN A 314 6.80 -4.82 13.79
CA ASN A 314 7.98 -5.43 13.18
C ASN A 314 8.11 -6.93 13.52
N VAL A 315 7.01 -7.57 13.96
CA VAL A 315 6.90 -9.03 14.18
C VAL A 315 5.94 -9.64 13.18
N ILE A 316 6.34 -10.77 12.63
CA ILE A 316 5.50 -11.65 11.82
C ILE A 316 5.37 -12.97 12.57
N HIS A 317 4.14 -13.30 12.97
CA HIS A 317 3.82 -14.61 13.52
C HIS A 317 3.46 -15.57 12.38
N LEU A 318 4.05 -16.76 12.40
CA LEU A 318 3.78 -17.84 11.45
C LEU A 318 3.55 -19.16 12.19
N ALA A 319 2.54 -19.91 11.75
CA ALA A 319 2.39 -21.31 12.11
C ALA A 319 3.50 -22.17 11.48
N VAL A 320 3.94 -23.23 12.16
CA VAL A 320 4.85 -24.21 11.55
C VAL A 320 4.25 -24.80 10.28
N GLY A 321 5.06 -24.89 9.22
CA GLY A 321 4.65 -25.34 7.90
C GLY A 321 3.97 -24.26 7.05
N ALA A 322 3.63 -23.11 7.63
CA ALA A 322 3.04 -22.00 6.87
C ALA A 322 4.05 -21.37 5.91
N GLU A 323 3.54 -20.96 4.75
CA GLU A 323 4.28 -20.19 3.78
C GLU A 323 3.62 -18.81 3.63
N ARG A 324 4.43 -17.75 3.60
CA ARG A 324 3.95 -16.37 3.52
C ARG A 324 4.78 -15.55 2.55
N GLU A 325 4.09 -14.92 1.62
CA GLU A 325 4.66 -13.95 0.70
C GLU A 325 4.73 -12.57 1.38
N ILE A 326 5.90 -11.93 1.34
CA ILE A 326 6.10 -10.60 1.91
C ILE A 326 6.62 -9.64 0.83
N PRO A 327 5.91 -8.53 0.59
CA PRO A 327 6.36 -7.53 -0.37
C PRO A 327 7.52 -6.70 0.18
N ILE A 328 8.47 -6.41 -0.70
CA ILE A 328 9.56 -5.47 -0.50
C ILE A 328 9.22 -4.20 -1.27
N SER A 329 9.29 -3.06 -0.58
CA SER A 329 9.04 -1.76 -1.18
C SER A 329 10.29 -0.90 -1.14
N TYR A 330 10.50 -0.13 -2.20
CA TYR A 330 11.55 0.87 -2.29
C TYR A 330 11.00 2.25 -1.97
N TYR A 331 11.85 3.09 -1.40
CA TYR A 331 11.52 4.47 -1.05
C TYR A 331 12.67 5.41 -1.42
N ASP A 332 12.34 6.66 -1.69
CA ASP A 332 13.33 7.72 -1.88
C ASP A 332 13.92 8.20 -0.54
N ALA A 333 14.83 9.16 -0.58
CA ALA A 333 15.46 9.70 0.62
C ALA A 333 14.43 10.26 1.62
N LEU A 334 13.32 10.83 1.13
CA LEU A 334 12.28 11.43 1.98
C LEU A 334 11.27 10.42 2.52
N GLY A 335 11.38 9.14 2.14
CA GLY A 335 10.45 8.09 2.55
C GLY A 335 9.20 7.97 1.67
N THR A 336 9.21 8.52 0.45
CA THR A 336 8.14 8.38 -0.53
C THR A 336 8.24 7.03 -1.23
N PRO A 337 7.16 6.22 -1.31
CA PRO A 337 7.21 4.90 -1.94
C PRO A 337 7.33 4.99 -3.46
N PHE A 338 8.07 4.05 -4.04
CA PHE A 338 7.99 3.76 -5.46
C PHE A 338 6.95 2.65 -5.69
N HIS A 339 5.84 2.96 -6.36
CA HIS A 339 4.76 2.01 -6.60
C HIS A 339 5.05 1.01 -7.73
N GLU A 340 5.99 1.32 -8.62
CA GLU A 340 6.23 0.55 -9.84
C GLU A 340 7.69 0.08 -10.00
N ALA A 341 8.61 0.59 -9.17
CA ALA A 341 10.06 0.37 -9.29
C ALA A 341 10.50 -1.06 -8.91
N HIS A 342 9.93 -2.08 -9.54
CA HIS A 342 10.25 -3.47 -9.31
C HIS A 342 11.60 -3.82 -9.94
N ASN A 343 12.47 -4.52 -9.20
CA ASN A 343 13.82 -4.96 -9.63
C ASN A 343 14.81 -3.86 -10.05
N VAL A 344 14.65 -2.63 -9.56
CA VAL A 344 15.57 -1.53 -9.89
C VAL A 344 16.93 -1.74 -9.26
N ILE A 345 16.96 -2.29 -8.04
CA ILE A 345 18.18 -2.62 -7.30
C ILE A 345 18.09 -4.08 -6.86
N LEU A 346 19.20 -4.82 -6.98
CA LEU A 346 19.30 -6.16 -6.43
C LEU A 346 19.17 -6.11 -4.91
N TYR A 347 18.18 -6.80 -4.37
CA TYR A 347 18.04 -7.01 -2.94
C TYR A 347 18.56 -8.39 -2.55
N HIS A 348 19.03 -8.51 -1.32
CA HIS A 348 19.41 -9.77 -0.70
C HIS A 348 18.57 -9.96 0.56
N ALA A 349 18.15 -11.20 0.80
CA ALA A 349 17.41 -11.57 1.99
C ALA A 349 18.11 -12.74 2.69
N GLU A 350 18.28 -12.62 4.01
CA GLU A 350 18.97 -13.59 4.84
C GLU A 350 18.34 -13.66 6.24
N THR A 351 18.63 -14.74 6.96
CA THR A 351 18.14 -14.96 8.32
C THR A 351 19.19 -15.66 9.16
N ASN A 352 19.19 -15.40 10.46
CA ASN A 352 20.12 -16.02 11.40
C ASN A 352 19.82 -17.49 11.70
N TYR A 353 18.55 -17.93 11.61
CA TYR A 353 18.13 -19.30 11.90
C TYR A 353 17.36 -19.93 10.74
N HIS A 354 18.10 -20.55 9.80
CA HIS A 354 17.57 -21.19 8.58
C HIS A 354 16.76 -22.47 8.83
N ASP A 355 16.92 -23.05 10.01
CA ASP A 355 16.18 -24.18 10.57
C ASP A 355 14.81 -23.76 11.10
N VAL A 356 14.65 -22.52 11.58
CA VAL A 356 13.37 -21.94 12.02
C VAL A 356 12.59 -21.39 10.83
N VAL A 357 13.21 -20.54 10.01
CA VAL A 357 12.61 -19.93 8.81
C VAL A 357 13.53 -20.09 7.62
N SER A 358 13.02 -20.58 6.50
CA SER A 358 13.72 -20.46 5.22
C SER A 358 13.16 -19.34 4.37
N ILE A 359 14.05 -18.63 3.69
CA ILE A 359 13.71 -17.58 2.74
C ILE A 359 13.98 -18.14 1.35
N ASN A 360 12.96 -18.09 0.50
CA ASN A 360 13.12 -18.29 -0.93
C ASN A 360 12.80 -16.97 -1.63
N TYR A 361 13.68 -16.54 -2.53
CA TYR A 361 13.44 -15.36 -3.34
C TYR A 361 14.01 -15.60 -4.73
N THR A 362 13.23 -15.25 -5.74
CA THR A 362 13.69 -15.28 -7.13
C THR A 362 14.31 -13.93 -7.46
N LEU A 363 15.56 -13.95 -7.94
CA LEU A 363 16.24 -12.74 -8.46
C LEU A 363 15.47 -12.09 -9.61
N ASN A 364 14.57 -12.83 -10.27
CA ASN A 364 13.62 -12.32 -11.25
C ASN A 364 12.28 -11.99 -10.58
N GLY A 365 11.93 -10.70 -10.51
CA GLY A 365 10.58 -10.31 -10.90
C GLY A 365 9.80 -9.47 -9.92
N SER A 366 9.40 -10.04 -8.78
CA SER A 366 8.18 -9.60 -8.10
C SER A 366 8.37 -8.55 -7.02
N GLY A 367 9.61 -8.30 -6.56
CA GLY A 367 9.85 -7.48 -5.37
C GLY A 367 9.24 -8.11 -4.11
N LYS A 368 9.31 -9.44 -3.96
CA LYS A 368 8.72 -10.17 -2.85
C LYS A 368 9.63 -11.32 -2.40
N ILE A 369 9.57 -11.63 -1.11
CA ILE A 369 10.23 -12.79 -0.51
C ILE A 369 9.18 -13.79 -0.05
N TYR A 370 9.52 -15.08 -0.14
CA TYR A 370 8.70 -16.16 0.37
C TYR A 370 9.35 -16.70 1.65
N LEU A 371 8.66 -16.54 2.77
CA LEU A 371 9.05 -17.15 4.03
C LEU A 371 8.35 -18.48 4.18
N LYS A 372 9.09 -19.50 4.59
CA LYS A 372 8.57 -20.80 4.98
C LYS A 372 8.98 -21.10 6.41
N ALA A 373 7.99 -21.25 7.28
CA ALA A 373 8.15 -21.63 8.66
C ALA A 373 8.44 -23.13 8.77
N LYS A 374 9.58 -23.50 9.34
CA LYS A 374 10.06 -24.89 9.42
C LYS A 374 9.95 -25.48 10.81
N GLN A 375 10.41 -24.76 11.82
CA GLN A 375 10.46 -25.23 13.20
C GLN A 375 10.05 -24.13 14.17
N HIS A 376 9.62 -24.52 15.37
CA HIS A 376 9.30 -23.58 16.46
C HIS A 376 10.57 -22.80 16.82
N GLY A 377 10.44 -21.48 16.94
CA GLY A 377 11.56 -20.60 17.27
C GLY A 377 11.35 -19.17 16.81
N ARG A 378 12.36 -18.33 17.02
CA ARG A 378 12.38 -16.95 16.55
C ARG A 378 13.57 -16.77 15.63
N ALA A 379 13.37 -16.03 14.54
CA ALA A 379 14.41 -15.74 13.59
C ALA A 379 14.29 -14.28 13.14
N LEU A 380 15.41 -13.58 13.08
CA LEU A 380 15.47 -12.26 12.46
C LEU A 380 15.66 -12.44 10.96
N VAL A 381 14.83 -11.75 10.17
CA VAL A 381 14.96 -11.70 8.72
C VAL A 381 15.43 -10.31 8.33
N GLN A 382 16.50 -10.26 7.55
CA GLN A 382 17.05 -9.03 6.99
C GLN A 382 16.78 -8.98 5.49
N VAL A 383 16.45 -7.80 4.98
CA VAL A 383 16.45 -7.48 3.56
C VAL A 383 17.35 -6.28 3.33
N SER A 384 18.32 -6.39 2.42
CA SER A 384 19.31 -5.34 2.14
C SER A 384 19.44 -5.03 0.65
N MET A 385 19.75 -3.77 0.32
CA MET A 385 20.14 -3.38 -1.04
C MET A 385 21.61 -3.72 -1.29
N ASN A 386 21.92 -4.46 -2.35
CA ASN A 386 23.29 -4.80 -2.75
C ASN A 386 24.15 -5.35 -1.59
N ARG A 387 23.55 -6.10 -0.64
CA ARG A 387 24.21 -6.63 0.56
C ARG A 387 24.84 -5.54 1.46
N SER A 388 24.28 -4.33 1.44
CA SER A 388 24.71 -3.24 2.32
C SER A 388 23.93 -3.26 3.64
N PRO A 389 24.60 -3.43 4.80
CA PRO A 389 23.94 -3.35 6.11
C PRO A 389 23.33 -1.96 6.38
N GLN A 390 23.92 -0.89 5.83
CA GLN A 390 23.41 0.48 6.00
C GLN A 390 22.07 0.69 5.28
N LYS A 391 21.85 0.01 4.15
CA LYS A 391 20.59 0.02 3.40
C LYS A 391 19.85 -1.29 3.60
N SER A 392 19.50 -1.57 4.85
CA SER A 392 18.78 -2.78 5.23
C SER A 392 17.60 -2.50 6.15
N ASP A 393 16.63 -3.40 6.08
CA ASP A 393 15.47 -3.44 6.96
C ASP A 393 15.34 -4.84 7.56
N TYR A 394 14.69 -4.90 8.71
CA TYR A 394 14.66 -6.11 9.53
C TYR A 394 13.25 -6.37 10.03
N VAL A 395 12.88 -7.65 10.10
CA VAL A 395 11.62 -8.10 10.67
C VAL A 395 11.87 -9.32 11.53
N LEU A 396 11.32 -9.34 12.73
CA LEU A 396 11.35 -10.51 13.59
C LEU A 396 10.27 -11.48 13.13
N VAL A 397 10.63 -12.73 12.92
CA VAL A 397 9.69 -13.80 12.58
C VAL A 397 9.61 -14.76 13.74
N SER A 398 8.42 -14.87 14.33
CA SER A 398 8.14 -15.78 15.42
C SER A 398 7.34 -16.96 14.86
N VAL A 399 7.95 -18.15 14.88
CA VAL A 399 7.35 -19.38 14.39
C VAL A 399 6.91 -20.23 15.57
N GLY A 400 5.63 -20.59 15.60
CA GLY A 400 5.10 -21.43 16.65
C GLY A 400 3.61 -21.69 16.47
N ALA A 401 2.99 -22.16 17.53
CA ALA A 401 1.54 -22.32 17.56
C ALA A 401 0.84 -20.96 17.66
N GLN A 402 -0.24 -20.79 16.94
CA GLN A 402 -1.00 -19.53 16.95
C GLN A 402 -2.51 -19.77 16.89
N LEU A 403 -3.25 -18.81 17.44
CA LEU A 403 -4.71 -18.74 17.24
C LEU A 403 -5.02 -18.11 15.90
N TYR A 404 -5.93 -18.74 15.17
CA TYR A 404 -6.49 -18.20 13.94
C TYR A 404 -7.99 -17.93 14.10
N PRO A 405 -8.49 -16.77 13.64
CA PRO A 405 -7.72 -15.61 13.17
C PRO A 405 -7.05 -14.83 14.31
N GLN A 406 -5.92 -14.18 14.01
CA GLN A 406 -5.29 -13.26 14.96
C GLN A 406 -5.93 -11.87 14.93
N ASN A 407 -6.20 -11.33 16.12
CA ASN A 407 -6.79 -10.01 16.35
C ASN A 407 -8.06 -9.70 15.52
N PRO A 408 -9.08 -10.58 15.52
CA PRO A 408 -10.26 -10.38 14.69
C PRO A 408 -11.11 -9.20 15.15
N VAL A 409 -11.82 -8.64 14.18
CA VAL A 409 -12.76 -7.53 14.38
C VAL A 409 -14.14 -8.04 14.02
N LEU A 410 -15.05 -8.02 15.00
CA LEU A 410 -16.42 -8.52 14.85
C LEU A 410 -17.40 -7.37 15.07
N HIS A 411 -18.60 -7.50 14.53
CA HIS A 411 -19.72 -6.65 14.91
C HIS A 411 -20.58 -7.36 15.95
N VAL A 412 -21.27 -6.60 16.80
CA VAL A 412 -22.25 -7.17 17.76
C VAL A 412 -23.25 -8.07 17.02
N GLY A 413 -23.44 -9.29 17.53
CA GLY A 413 -24.24 -10.36 16.92
C GLY A 413 -23.52 -11.20 15.86
N GLY A 414 -22.26 -10.87 15.54
CA GLY A 414 -21.42 -11.68 14.64
C GLY A 414 -20.85 -12.92 15.35
N SER A 415 -20.56 -13.95 14.57
CA SER A 415 -19.93 -15.19 15.05
C SER A 415 -18.62 -15.46 14.31
N LEU A 416 -17.68 -16.12 14.98
CA LEU A 416 -16.39 -16.51 14.45
C LEU A 416 -15.93 -17.82 15.05
N ASP A 417 -15.33 -18.69 14.26
CA ASP A 417 -14.76 -19.94 14.76
C ASP A 417 -13.24 -19.78 14.90
N PHE A 418 -12.73 -20.00 16.12
CA PHE A 418 -11.30 -20.02 16.36
C PHE A 418 -10.72 -21.42 16.13
N SER A 419 -9.51 -21.45 15.56
CA SER A 419 -8.71 -22.66 15.41
C SER A 419 -7.28 -22.43 15.90
N VAL A 420 -6.60 -23.53 16.22
CA VAL A 420 -5.17 -23.52 16.55
C VAL A 420 -4.40 -24.00 15.33
N GLU A 421 -3.46 -23.21 14.86
CA GLU A 421 -2.57 -23.54 13.75
C GLU A 421 -1.14 -23.76 14.25
N GLY A 422 -0.32 -24.50 13.49
CA GLY A 422 1.09 -24.74 13.79
C GLY A 422 1.39 -26.04 14.53
N PHE A 423 0.46 -27.00 14.50
CA PHE A 423 0.64 -28.37 14.99
C PHE A 423 0.38 -29.38 13.87
N SER A 424 1.11 -30.50 13.92
CA SER A 424 0.89 -31.66 13.04
C SER A 424 -0.33 -32.49 13.43
N ASP A 425 -0.70 -32.47 14.72
CA ASP A 425 -1.78 -33.28 15.29
C ASP A 425 -2.96 -32.42 15.77
N GLN A 426 -4.15 -33.03 15.88
CA GLN A 426 -5.32 -32.38 16.46
C GLN A 426 -5.10 -32.09 17.95
N VAL A 427 -4.85 -30.83 18.29
CA VAL A 427 -4.66 -30.41 19.68
C VAL A 427 -6.00 -30.25 20.36
N SER A 428 -6.24 -31.04 21.40
CA SER A 428 -7.40 -30.91 22.27
C SER A 428 -7.09 -29.92 23.40
N GLY A 429 -8.00 -28.98 23.64
CA GLY A 429 -7.87 -27.98 24.68
C GLY A 429 -9.20 -27.25 24.93
N HIS A 430 -9.16 -26.28 25.83
CA HIS A 430 -10.32 -25.52 26.26
C HIS A 430 -10.18 -24.06 25.84
N TRP A 431 -11.29 -23.48 25.39
CA TRP A 431 -11.39 -22.10 24.99
C TRP A 431 -12.04 -21.24 26.07
N PHE A 432 -11.50 -20.04 26.30
CA PHE A 432 -12.00 -19.10 27.30
C PHE A 432 -12.01 -17.68 26.76
N SER A 433 -12.90 -16.84 27.29
CA SER A 433 -12.91 -15.40 27.05
C SER A 433 -12.66 -14.68 28.38
N ASP A 434 -11.81 -13.65 28.36
CA ASP A 434 -11.55 -12.80 29.53
C ASP A 434 -12.81 -12.01 29.94
N ASN A 435 -13.68 -11.71 28.96
CA ASN A 435 -14.93 -11.00 29.19
C ASN A 435 -16.06 -11.55 28.30
N GLU A 436 -16.87 -12.46 28.85
CA GLU A 436 -18.03 -13.04 28.19
C GLU A 436 -19.14 -12.03 27.86
N SER A 437 -19.13 -10.84 28.49
CA SER A 437 -20.07 -9.77 28.15
C SER A 437 -19.74 -9.11 26.80
N VAL A 438 -18.51 -9.27 26.31
CA VAL A 438 -18.04 -8.74 25.01
C VAL A 438 -18.02 -9.87 23.98
N VAL A 439 -17.35 -10.99 24.26
CA VAL A 439 -17.29 -12.16 23.38
C VAL A 439 -17.52 -13.41 24.21
N ARG A 440 -18.50 -14.23 23.84
CA ARG A 440 -18.76 -15.54 24.44
C ARG A 440 -18.16 -16.62 23.55
N VAL A 441 -17.39 -17.55 24.12
CA VAL A 441 -16.73 -18.63 23.37
C VAL A 441 -17.17 -19.99 23.88
N HIS A 442 -17.51 -20.88 22.96
CA HIS A 442 -17.88 -22.26 23.28
C HIS A 442 -16.63 -23.07 23.62
N MET A 443 -16.56 -23.53 24.87
CA MET A 443 -15.37 -24.09 25.50
C MET A 443 -14.68 -25.23 24.71
N PRO A 444 -15.37 -26.24 24.14
CA PRO A 444 -14.68 -27.34 23.43
C PRO A 444 -14.46 -27.08 21.93
N SER A 445 -15.17 -26.14 21.31
CA SER A 445 -15.16 -25.99 19.84
C SER A 445 -14.55 -24.69 19.33
N GLY A 446 -14.27 -23.72 20.20
CA GLY A 446 -13.72 -22.42 19.80
C GLY A 446 -14.71 -21.52 19.04
N LYS A 447 -16.00 -21.87 19.02
CA LYS A 447 -17.04 -21.05 18.37
C LYS A 447 -17.35 -19.84 19.24
N ALA A 448 -17.09 -18.65 18.72
CA ALA A 448 -17.23 -17.38 19.41
C ALA A 448 -18.40 -16.56 18.86
N GLU A 449 -19.09 -15.87 19.76
CA GLU A 449 -20.19 -14.96 19.45
C GLU A 449 -19.90 -13.60 20.09
N ALA A 450 -20.03 -12.53 19.30
CA ALA A 450 -19.86 -11.16 19.74
C ALA A 450 -21.14 -10.66 20.44
N VAL A 451 -21.09 -10.51 21.75
CA VAL A 451 -22.25 -10.20 22.61
C VAL A 451 -22.36 -8.69 22.89
N GLY A 452 -21.24 -8.01 23.10
CA GLY A 452 -21.21 -6.61 23.52
C GLY A 452 -20.04 -5.84 22.92
N ILE A 453 -20.17 -4.52 22.85
CA ILE A 453 -19.14 -3.63 22.29
C ILE A 453 -17.95 -3.57 23.25
N GLY A 454 -16.73 -3.72 22.75
CA GLY A 454 -15.52 -3.64 23.55
C GLY A 454 -14.37 -4.43 22.95
N SER A 455 -13.26 -4.52 23.68
CA SER A 455 -12.13 -5.37 23.34
C SER A 455 -11.90 -6.36 24.48
N THR A 456 -11.67 -7.63 24.15
CA THR A 456 -11.42 -8.69 25.13
C THR A 456 -10.39 -9.69 24.60
N LYS A 457 -9.77 -10.47 25.48
CA LYS A 457 -8.84 -11.54 25.11
C LYS A 457 -9.56 -12.88 25.08
N VAL A 458 -9.30 -13.66 24.04
CA VAL A 458 -9.71 -15.05 23.94
C VAL A 458 -8.49 -15.93 24.11
N PHE A 459 -8.61 -16.96 24.93
CA PHE A 459 -7.56 -17.90 25.27
C PHE A 459 -7.89 -19.30 24.75
N PHE A 460 -6.84 -20.03 24.39
CA PHE A 460 -6.87 -21.47 24.24
C PHE A 460 -5.86 -22.08 25.19
N GLU A 461 -6.29 -23.04 26.00
CA GLU A 461 -5.45 -23.68 27.00
C GLU A 461 -5.47 -25.19 26.81
N CYS A 462 -4.29 -25.78 26.69
CA CYS A 462 -4.07 -27.22 26.78
C CYS A 462 -2.97 -27.48 27.82
N PRO A 463 -2.80 -28.73 28.31
CA PRO A 463 -1.86 -29.03 29.39
C PRO A 463 -0.42 -28.55 29.16
N SER A 464 -0.01 -28.39 27.89
CA SER A 464 1.34 -27.99 27.51
C SER A 464 1.47 -26.54 27.06
N MET A 465 0.36 -25.79 26.89
CA MET A 465 0.41 -24.46 26.28
C MET A 465 -0.84 -23.62 26.54
N LYS A 466 -0.63 -22.30 26.65
CA LYS A 466 -1.70 -21.30 26.65
C LYS A 466 -1.46 -20.28 25.54
N LEU A 467 -2.42 -20.12 24.64
CA LEU A 467 -2.40 -19.11 23.58
C LEU A 467 -3.45 -18.03 23.83
N GLN A 468 -3.24 -16.85 23.26
CA GLN A 468 -4.18 -15.73 23.38
C GLN A 468 -4.30 -14.91 22.09
N THR A 469 -5.47 -14.30 21.86
CA THR A 469 -5.75 -13.34 20.78
C THR A 469 -6.71 -12.27 21.27
N THR A 470 -6.57 -11.03 20.79
CA THR A 470 -7.45 -9.92 21.20
C THR A 470 -8.58 -9.75 20.21
N VAL A 471 -9.82 -9.88 20.65
CA VAL A 471 -11.00 -9.69 19.82
C VAL A 471 -11.57 -8.30 20.07
N THR A 472 -11.78 -7.55 19.00
CA THR A 472 -12.44 -6.24 19.06
C THR A 472 -13.85 -6.37 18.51
N VAL A 473 -14.85 -6.08 19.34
CA VAL A 473 -16.26 -6.04 18.95
C VAL A 473 -16.70 -4.60 18.78
N LEU A 474 -17.10 -4.29 17.56
CA LEU A 474 -17.56 -2.97 17.13
C LEU A 474 -19.08 -2.92 17.10
N SER A 475 -19.63 -1.74 17.38
CA SER A 475 -21.03 -1.45 17.03
C SER A 475 -21.19 -1.54 15.52
N LYS A 476 -22.37 -1.99 15.08
CA LYS A 476 -22.73 -1.99 13.65
C LYS A 476 -22.78 -0.58 13.05
N ASN A 477 -22.83 0.47 13.89
CA ASN A 477 -23.02 1.87 13.50
C ASN A 477 -21.94 2.80 14.07
N ILE A 478 -20.65 2.57 13.78
CA ILE A 478 -19.59 3.55 14.11
C ILE A 478 -19.67 4.78 13.21
N VAL A 479 -20.04 4.55 11.96
CA VAL A 479 -20.29 5.56 10.94
C VAL A 479 -21.70 5.29 10.41
N SER A 480 -22.50 6.34 10.25
CA SER A 480 -23.74 6.28 9.49
C SER A 480 -23.73 7.39 8.46
N ILE A 481 -24.16 7.08 7.25
CA ILE A 481 -24.24 8.04 6.15
C ILE A 481 -25.70 8.11 5.68
N ASP A 482 -26.22 9.32 5.53
CA ASP A 482 -27.57 9.59 5.05
C ASP A 482 -27.49 10.15 3.62
N ALA A 483 -28.16 9.48 2.67
CA ALA A 483 -28.25 9.96 1.30
C ALA A 483 -29.20 11.16 1.19
N PRO A 484 -28.95 12.07 0.23
CA PRO A 484 -29.90 13.13 -0.10
C PRO A 484 -31.23 12.53 -0.58
N LYS A 485 -32.34 13.21 -0.26
CA LYS A 485 -33.70 12.77 -0.66
C LYS A 485 -34.00 13.06 -2.14
N GLU A 486 -33.18 13.87 -2.78
CA GLU A 486 -33.36 14.32 -4.15
C GLU A 486 -32.76 13.31 -5.13
N VAL A 487 -33.30 13.28 -6.35
CA VAL A 487 -32.71 12.52 -7.45
C VAL A 487 -31.45 13.25 -7.92
N LEU A 488 -30.35 12.51 -8.03
CA LEU A 488 -29.06 13.04 -8.45
C LEU A 488 -29.02 13.20 -9.97
N THR A 489 -28.47 14.30 -10.47
CA THR A 489 -28.24 14.56 -11.90
C THR A 489 -26.87 15.20 -12.12
N ASN A 490 -26.31 15.04 -13.31
CA ASN A 490 -25.06 15.69 -13.72
C ASN A 490 -25.29 16.95 -14.57
N VAL A 491 -26.56 17.27 -14.88
CA VAL A 491 -26.94 18.48 -15.62
C VAL A 491 -28.08 19.22 -14.88
N PRO A 492 -27.92 20.52 -14.56
CA PRO A 492 -26.67 21.28 -14.63
C PRO A 492 -25.60 20.69 -13.69
N TYR A 493 -24.33 20.86 -14.03
CA TYR A 493 -23.23 20.30 -13.23
C TYR A 493 -23.27 20.85 -11.79
N PRO A 494 -23.33 19.99 -10.75
CA PRO A 494 -23.45 20.44 -9.36
C PRO A 494 -22.11 20.96 -8.85
N THR A 495 -21.88 22.27 -8.98
CA THR A 495 -20.61 22.92 -8.56
C THR A 495 -20.29 22.76 -7.08
N LYS A 496 -21.31 22.59 -6.23
CA LYS A 496 -21.17 22.34 -4.79
C LYS A 496 -21.12 20.85 -4.42
N GLY A 497 -21.38 19.96 -5.38
CA GLY A 497 -21.56 18.53 -5.13
C GLY A 497 -22.86 18.21 -4.37
N TYR A 498 -23.21 16.92 -4.33
CA TYR A 498 -24.32 16.42 -3.53
C TYR A 498 -23.84 16.03 -2.14
N THR A 499 -24.59 16.45 -1.12
CA THR A 499 -24.24 16.23 0.28
C THR A 499 -24.79 14.91 0.79
N PHE A 500 -23.90 14.01 1.19
CA PHE A 500 -24.22 12.83 1.98
C PHE A 500 -23.79 13.10 3.42
N ALA A 501 -24.75 13.20 4.34
CA ALA A 501 -24.46 13.58 5.72
C ALA A 501 -23.82 12.40 6.47
N VAL A 502 -22.67 12.62 7.09
CA VAL A 502 -21.93 11.60 7.84
C VAL A 502 -22.08 11.88 9.34
N ARG A 503 -22.44 10.85 10.10
CA ARG A 503 -22.51 10.89 11.57
C ARG A 503 -21.64 9.79 12.15
N PHE A 504 -20.85 10.16 13.14
CA PHE A 504 -20.06 9.23 13.93
C PHE A 504 -20.75 8.93 15.26
N GLY A 505 -20.62 7.69 15.75
CA GLY A 505 -21.07 7.29 17.08
C GLY A 505 -20.40 8.13 18.18
N ASP A 506 -21.09 8.30 19.32
CA ASP A 506 -20.74 9.30 20.36
C ASP A 506 -19.34 9.15 20.97
N THR A 507 -18.70 7.98 20.89
CA THR A 507 -17.32 7.77 21.36
C THR A 507 -16.23 8.37 20.46
N HIS A 508 -16.52 8.63 19.18
CA HIS A 508 -15.54 9.17 18.21
C HIS A 508 -15.64 10.69 18.01
N LYS A 509 -16.73 11.32 18.47
CA LYS A 509 -16.89 12.78 18.44
C LYS A 509 -15.83 13.51 19.26
N LEU A 510 -15.32 12.90 20.34
CA LEU A 510 -14.32 13.52 21.23
C LEU A 510 -12.90 13.57 20.64
N LYS A 511 -12.51 12.66 19.73
CA LYS A 511 -11.17 12.68 19.12
C LYS A 511 -11.12 13.40 17.77
N ALA A 512 -12.22 13.40 17.01
CA ALA A 512 -12.30 14.05 15.70
C ALA A 512 -12.28 15.59 15.77
N LEU A 513 -12.57 16.17 16.94
CA LEU A 513 -12.65 17.63 17.12
C LEU A 513 -11.35 18.26 17.63
N GLU A 514 -10.45 17.48 18.24
CA GLU A 514 -9.18 18.00 18.78
C GLU A 514 -8.09 18.17 17.71
N ASN A 515 -8.15 17.39 16.63
CA ASN A 515 -7.26 17.54 15.48
C ASN A 515 -8.06 18.03 14.27
N LYS A 516 -7.74 19.22 13.74
CA LYS A 516 -8.34 19.82 12.53
C LYS A 516 -8.11 19.02 11.22
N ALA A 517 -7.77 17.74 11.31
CA ALA A 517 -7.56 16.85 10.17
C ALA A 517 -8.76 15.91 10.01
N ILE A 518 -9.41 15.97 8.86
CA ILE A 518 -10.51 15.08 8.47
C ILE A 518 -10.05 13.62 8.56
N SER A 519 -10.68 12.83 9.44
CA SER A 519 -10.24 11.47 9.82
C SER A 519 -10.99 10.34 9.11
N TYR A 520 -11.61 10.60 7.94
CA TYR A 520 -12.36 9.61 7.17
C TYR A 520 -12.23 9.85 5.66
N ASP A 521 -12.34 8.78 4.87
CA ASP A 521 -12.30 8.78 3.41
C ASP A 521 -13.69 8.47 2.84
N CYS A 522 -14.00 9.05 1.66
CA CYS A 522 -15.26 8.85 0.94
C CYS A 522 -15.01 8.26 -0.45
N GLU A 523 -15.81 7.27 -0.86
CA GLU A 523 -15.73 6.63 -2.17
C GLU A 523 -17.12 6.52 -2.80
N ALA A 524 -17.22 6.69 -4.11
CA ALA A 524 -18.48 6.54 -4.85
C ALA A 524 -18.52 5.17 -5.55
N ASP A 525 -19.66 4.49 -5.47
CA ASP A 525 -19.92 3.19 -6.07
C ASP A 525 -21.22 3.23 -6.90
N PRO A 526 -21.20 2.96 -8.20
CA PRO A 526 -20.03 2.58 -8.97
C PRO A 526 -19.12 3.78 -9.31
N PRO A 527 -17.78 3.59 -9.31
CA PRO A 527 -16.79 4.68 -9.45
C PRO A 527 -16.81 5.34 -10.83
N PHE A 528 -17.39 4.70 -11.84
CA PHE A 528 -17.52 5.27 -13.17
C PHE A 528 -18.57 6.39 -13.26
N VAL A 529 -19.43 6.56 -12.25
CA VAL A 529 -20.49 7.59 -12.26
C VAL A 529 -20.00 8.94 -11.72
N GLY A 530 -18.99 8.93 -10.86
CA GLY A 530 -18.46 10.13 -10.23
C GLY A 530 -17.45 9.81 -9.13
N TYR A 531 -17.00 10.84 -8.42
CA TYR A 531 -16.11 10.69 -7.27
C TYR A 531 -16.71 11.36 -6.03
N ALA A 532 -16.31 10.88 -4.85
CA ALA A 532 -16.70 11.47 -3.57
C ALA A 532 -15.48 12.02 -2.84
N LYS A 533 -15.67 13.08 -2.05
CA LYS A 533 -14.62 13.66 -1.19
C LYS A 533 -15.19 13.99 0.19
N PRO A 534 -14.42 13.79 1.27
CA PRO A 534 -14.86 14.19 2.60
C PRO A 534 -14.79 15.71 2.77
N TRP A 535 -15.74 16.28 3.51
CA TRP A 535 -15.89 17.70 3.76
C TRP A 535 -16.40 17.96 5.18
N MET A 536 -16.01 19.09 5.75
CA MET A 536 -16.49 19.57 7.05
C MET A 536 -16.99 21.01 6.87
N ASP A 537 -18.22 21.26 7.31
CA ASP A 537 -18.73 22.61 7.43
C ASP A 537 -18.09 23.27 8.66
N LEU A 538 -17.31 24.32 8.44
CA LEU A 538 -16.55 25.01 9.49
C LEU A 538 -17.44 25.82 10.43
N ASP A 539 -18.63 26.23 9.97
CA ASP A 539 -19.55 27.05 10.77
C ASP A 539 -20.40 26.18 11.71
N THR A 540 -20.77 24.97 11.26
CA THR A 540 -21.65 24.07 12.02
C THR A 540 -20.94 22.84 12.61
N GLY A 541 -19.73 22.53 12.15
CA GLY A 541 -18.99 21.31 12.52
C GLY A 541 -19.55 20.02 11.90
N ASN A 542 -20.52 20.12 10.98
CA ASN A 542 -21.14 18.96 10.35
C ASN A 542 -20.23 18.34 9.28
N LEU A 543 -20.32 17.01 9.16
CA LEU A 543 -19.45 16.20 8.31
C LEU A 543 -20.23 15.64 7.12
N TYR A 544 -19.62 15.68 5.94
CA TYR A 544 -20.27 15.30 4.70
C TYR A 544 -19.32 14.55 3.77
N CYS A 545 -19.83 13.57 3.02
CA CYS A 545 -19.23 13.16 1.76
C CYS A 545 -19.88 13.97 0.63
N LEU A 546 -19.07 14.74 -0.10
CA LEU A 546 -19.50 15.49 -1.29
C LEU A 546 -19.31 14.62 -2.52
N PHE A 547 -20.41 14.26 -3.19
CA PHE A 547 -20.41 13.49 -4.42
C PHE A 547 -20.49 14.40 -5.65
N PHE A 548 -19.59 14.18 -6.61
CA PHE A 548 -19.51 14.90 -7.88
C PHE A 548 -19.70 13.91 -9.03
N PRO A 549 -20.87 13.91 -9.70
CA PRO A 549 -21.10 13.05 -10.85
C PRO A 549 -20.31 13.56 -12.06
N TYR A 550 -19.86 12.63 -12.90
CA TYR A 550 -19.16 12.96 -14.15
C TYR A 550 -20.13 13.48 -15.21
N SER A 551 -19.60 14.27 -16.14
CA SER A 551 -20.39 14.86 -17.23
C SER A 551 -20.88 13.80 -18.23
N PRO A 552 -21.96 14.05 -19.00
CA PRO A 552 -22.47 13.10 -19.99
C PRO A 552 -21.40 12.60 -20.97
N GLU A 553 -20.47 13.47 -21.38
CA GLU A 553 -19.37 13.12 -22.30
C GLU A 553 -18.34 12.18 -21.68
N HIS A 554 -18.17 12.26 -20.35
CA HIS A 554 -17.25 11.39 -19.62
C HIS A 554 -17.89 10.02 -19.35
N LEU A 555 -19.19 9.99 -19.02
CA LEU A 555 -19.92 8.74 -18.76
C LEU A 555 -19.95 7.80 -19.98
N LEU A 556 -20.06 8.34 -21.20
CA LEU A 556 -19.97 7.56 -22.45
C LEU A 556 -18.71 6.68 -22.52
N ARG A 557 -17.58 7.15 -21.97
CA ARG A 557 -16.29 6.44 -22.02
C ARG A 557 -16.12 5.43 -20.89
N SER A 558 -16.88 5.58 -19.82
CA SER A 558 -16.65 4.92 -18.53
C SER A 558 -17.72 3.85 -18.20
N VAL A 559 -18.86 3.83 -18.90
CA VAL A 559 -19.92 2.85 -18.69
C VAL A 559 -19.53 1.46 -19.25
N PRO A 560 -19.58 0.37 -18.46
CA PRO A 560 -19.32 -0.97 -18.94
C PRO A 560 -20.37 -1.45 -19.96
N LYS A 561 -19.94 -1.86 -21.16
CA LYS A 561 -20.80 -2.26 -22.31
C LYS A 561 -21.65 -3.53 -22.13
N SER A 562 -21.72 -4.10 -20.92
CA SER A 562 -22.25 -5.46 -20.70
C SER A 562 -23.58 -5.50 -19.92
N LYS A 563 -24.26 -4.37 -19.71
CA LYS A 563 -25.55 -4.35 -19.02
C LYS A 563 -26.55 -3.53 -19.84
N ASP A 564 -27.74 -4.08 -20.07
CA ASP A 564 -28.93 -3.31 -20.44
C ASP A 564 -29.09 -2.19 -19.40
N THR A 565 -28.59 -1.00 -19.73
CA THR A 565 -28.54 0.13 -18.80
C THR A 565 -29.94 0.72 -18.68
N SER A 566 -30.57 0.45 -17.54
CA SER A 566 -31.69 1.26 -17.07
C SER A 566 -31.33 2.76 -17.17
N PRO A 567 -32.28 3.66 -17.53
CA PRO A 567 -32.05 5.10 -17.52
C PRO A 567 -31.72 5.67 -16.12
N PHE A 568 -31.91 4.85 -15.09
CA PHE A 568 -31.61 5.13 -13.70
C PHE A 568 -30.53 4.18 -13.17
N ILE A 569 -29.54 4.72 -12.45
CA ILE A 569 -28.55 3.94 -11.71
C ILE A 569 -28.62 4.31 -10.24
N SER A 570 -28.50 3.32 -9.35
CA SER A 570 -28.30 3.56 -7.93
C SER A 570 -26.83 3.89 -7.69
N VAL A 571 -26.56 5.07 -7.14
CA VAL A 571 -25.21 5.50 -6.73
C VAL A 571 -25.12 5.43 -5.23
N SER A 572 -24.19 4.65 -4.72
CA SER A 572 -23.85 4.54 -3.32
C SER A 572 -22.61 5.38 -3.01
N VAL A 573 -22.60 6.06 -1.87
CA VAL A 573 -21.40 6.70 -1.34
C VAL A 573 -21.01 5.97 -0.07
N ASN A 574 -19.75 5.54 -0.01
CA ASN A 574 -19.15 4.82 1.09
C ASN A 574 -18.29 5.79 1.90
N ALA A 575 -18.48 5.84 3.21
CA ALA A 575 -17.59 6.54 4.14
C ALA A 575 -16.83 5.52 4.99
N SER A 576 -15.52 5.70 5.14
CA SER A 576 -14.64 4.81 5.92
C SER A 576 -13.73 5.59 6.85
N LEU A 577 -13.60 5.16 8.10
CA LEU A 577 -12.73 5.83 9.08
C LEU A 577 -11.25 5.54 8.79
N ARG A 578 -10.39 6.56 8.91
CA ARG A 578 -8.95 6.48 8.61
C ARG A 578 -8.11 5.97 9.80
N GLU A 579 -8.69 5.92 11.01
CA GLU A 579 -7.98 5.44 12.21
C GLU A 579 -7.92 3.91 12.28
N ALA A 580 -6.68 3.42 12.13
CA ALA A 580 -6.21 2.05 12.30
C ALA A 580 -6.76 1.00 11.32
N HIS A 581 -5.85 0.26 10.67
CA HIS A 581 -6.08 -0.96 9.88
C HIS A 581 -6.82 -2.11 10.61
N ARG A 582 -7.38 -1.86 11.81
CA ARG A 582 -8.16 -2.80 12.61
C ARG A 582 -9.54 -2.27 13.05
N ILE A 583 -9.95 -1.07 12.65
CA ILE A 583 -11.30 -0.52 12.96
C ILE A 583 -11.87 0.10 11.69
N SER A 584 -12.18 -0.75 10.70
CA SER A 584 -12.93 -0.31 9.51
C SER A 584 -14.42 -0.22 9.86
N GLY A 585 -14.83 0.92 10.39
CA GLY A 585 -16.24 1.32 10.33
C GLY A 585 -16.51 1.89 8.94
N SER A 586 -17.20 1.14 8.07
CA SER A 586 -17.69 1.64 6.80
C SER A 586 -19.22 1.70 6.79
N ALA A 587 -19.75 2.74 6.15
CA ALA A 587 -21.18 2.89 5.93
C ALA A 587 -21.42 3.32 4.48
N SER A 588 -22.48 2.82 3.88
CA SER A 588 -22.89 3.17 2.53
C SER A 588 -24.32 3.71 2.52
N ALA A 589 -24.57 4.73 1.70
CA ALA A 589 -25.93 5.18 1.41
C ALA A 589 -26.11 5.36 -0.08
N SER A 590 -27.23 4.85 -0.58
CA SER A 590 -27.59 4.86 -1.98
C SER A 590 -28.61 5.96 -2.30
N ALA A 591 -28.39 6.68 -3.39
CA ALA A 591 -29.32 7.61 -3.99
C ALA A 591 -29.57 7.24 -5.46
N LEU A 592 -30.73 7.63 -6.00
CA LEU A 592 -31.06 7.43 -7.40
C LEU A 592 -30.35 8.49 -8.26
N PHE A 593 -29.64 8.07 -9.29
CA PHE A 593 -28.99 8.94 -10.26
C PHE A 593 -29.64 8.82 -11.64
N VAL A 594 -29.97 9.98 -12.22
CA VAL A 594 -30.44 10.16 -13.59
C VAL A 594 -29.39 10.96 -14.34
N GLY A 595 -28.73 10.34 -15.32
CA GLY A 595 -27.85 11.05 -16.22
C GLY A 595 -28.65 11.99 -17.13
N GLY A 596 -28.14 13.21 -17.30
CA GLY A 596 -28.59 14.16 -18.30
C GLY A 596 -28.00 13.89 -19.69
N PHE A 597 -28.15 14.86 -20.59
CA PHE A 597 -27.63 14.76 -21.95
C PHE A 597 -26.76 15.96 -22.34
N SER A 598 -25.94 15.78 -23.37
CA SER A 598 -25.13 16.86 -23.96
C SER A 598 -25.14 16.77 -25.48
N ILE A 599 -25.00 17.91 -26.15
CA ILE A 599 -25.03 18.02 -27.61
C ILE A 599 -23.64 18.45 -28.09
N LEU A 600 -22.96 17.60 -28.86
CA LEU A 600 -21.51 17.70 -29.09
C LEU A 600 -21.09 18.65 -30.24
N GLU A 601 -21.96 18.85 -31.23
CA GLU A 601 -21.63 19.56 -32.48
C GLU A 601 -21.86 21.08 -32.43
N MET A 602 -22.12 21.65 -31.25
CA MET A 602 -22.45 23.07 -31.09
C MET A 602 -21.44 23.78 -30.20
N ASP A 603 -20.86 24.88 -30.69
CA ASP A 603 -20.07 25.78 -29.85
C ASP A 603 -20.98 26.38 -28.77
N LYS A 604 -20.54 26.33 -27.50
CA LYS A 604 -21.29 26.86 -26.34
C LYS A 604 -21.63 28.34 -26.48
N SER A 605 -20.96 29.05 -27.39
CA SER A 605 -21.15 30.47 -27.67
C SER A 605 -22.25 30.77 -28.71
N SER A 606 -22.66 29.80 -29.54
CA SER A 606 -23.64 30.01 -30.62
C SER A 606 -24.61 28.83 -30.71
N LEU A 607 -25.70 28.92 -29.94
CA LEU A 607 -26.88 28.05 -30.02
C LEU A 607 -27.66 28.28 -31.34
N GLN A 608 -27.02 28.16 -32.50
CA GLN A 608 -27.63 28.37 -33.81
C GLN A 608 -27.10 27.39 -34.86
N LEU A 609 -28.01 26.65 -35.49
CA LEU A 609 -27.72 25.77 -36.62
C LEU A 609 -27.90 26.54 -37.94
N ASN A 610 -26.83 26.76 -38.71
CA ASN A 610 -26.89 27.44 -40.01
C ASN A 610 -26.77 26.43 -41.16
N LEU A 611 -27.90 26.16 -41.82
CA LEU A 611 -27.95 25.32 -43.02
C LEU A 611 -28.04 26.21 -44.27
N THR A 612 -27.16 25.97 -45.25
CA THR A 612 -27.12 26.69 -46.53
C THR A 612 -27.56 25.78 -47.68
N SER A 613 -27.78 26.34 -48.88
CA SER A 613 -28.09 25.54 -50.08
C SER A 613 -27.01 24.49 -50.38
N ASP A 614 -25.78 24.78 -50.02
CA ASP A 614 -24.60 23.96 -50.33
C ASP A 614 -24.34 22.89 -49.25
N SER A 615 -24.98 23.03 -48.08
CA SER A 615 -24.95 22.08 -46.96
C SER A 615 -26.35 21.94 -46.35
N ASN A 616 -27.26 21.30 -47.10
CA ASN A 616 -28.67 21.12 -46.74
C ASN A 616 -28.94 20.02 -45.70
N LYS A 617 -27.87 19.35 -45.25
CA LYS A 617 -27.87 18.27 -44.26
C LYS A 617 -26.81 18.56 -43.19
N THR A 618 -27.12 18.20 -41.96
CA THR A 618 -26.16 18.18 -40.84
C THR A 618 -26.53 17.08 -39.89
N THR A 619 -25.60 16.68 -39.03
CA THR A 619 -25.85 15.73 -37.97
C THR A 619 -26.00 16.49 -36.65
N ILE A 620 -26.64 15.88 -35.67
CA ILE A 620 -26.66 16.29 -34.28
C ILE A 620 -26.36 15.05 -33.46
N THR A 621 -25.29 15.12 -32.69
CA THR A 621 -24.88 14.03 -31.80
C THR A 621 -25.29 14.36 -30.36
N ILE A 622 -26.07 13.46 -29.75
CA ILE A 622 -26.50 13.50 -28.36
C ILE A 622 -25.74 12.45 -27.57
N LEU A 623 -25.09 12.89 -26.50
CA LEU A 623 -24.34 12.04 -25.57
C LEU A 623 -25.03 11.95 -24.22
N GLY A 624 -24.90 10.81 -23.56
CA GLY A 624 -25.50 10.54 -22.26
C GLY A 624 -26.89 9.94 -22.43
N ASN A 625 -27.88 10.48 -21.74
CA ASN A 625 -29.22 9.91 -21.78
C ASN A 625 -29.93 10.16 -23.13
N THR A 626 -30.02 9.11 -23.95
CA THR A 626 -30.63 9.16 -25.29
C THR A 626 -32.15 9.04 -25.30
N GLY A 627 -32.78 9.02 -24.12
CA GLY A 627 -34.25 9.04 -23.93
C GLY A 627 -34.89 10.41 -24.15
N VAL A 628 -34.34 11.23 -25.05
CA VAL A 628 -34.81 12.59 -25.32
C VAL A 628 -35.95 12.62 -26.34
N GLU A 629 -36.90 13.51 -26.11
CA GLU A 629 -37.96 13.89 -27.04
C GLU A 629 -37.55 15.16 -27.81
N ILE A 630 -37.71 15.14 -29.13
CA ILE A 630 -37.32 16.25 -30.02
C ILE A 630 -38.58 16.88 -30.58
N HIS A 631 -38.73 18.19 -30.39
CA HIS A 631 -39.86 18.98 -30.88
C HIS A 631 -39.39 20.15 -31.75
N TRP A 632 -40.05 20.38 -32.88
CA TRP A 632 -39.83 21.51 -33.78
C TRP A 632 -41.14 21.89 -34.49
N GLN A 633 -41.26 23.13 -34.99
CA GLN A 633 -42.54 23.63 -35.51
C GLN A 633 -42.76 23.33 -36.99
N ASN A 634 -41.74 23.48 -37.84
CA ASN A 634 -41.90 23.40 -39.29
C ASN A 634 -41.56 22.01 -39.85
N GLN A 635 -42.35 21.00 -39.50
CA GLN A 635 -42.16 19.61 -39.96
C GLN A 635 -42.24 19.46 -41.50
N ASP A 636 -42.89 20.40 -42.19
CA ASP A 636 -42.99 20.43 -43.66
C ASP A 636 -41.72 20.97 -44.35
N LEU A 637 -40.84 21.65 -43.61
CA LEU A 637 -39.64 22.32 -44.12
C LEU A 637 -38.35 21.67 -43.60
N LEU A 638 -38.41 21.05 -42.43
CA LEU A 638 -37.29 20.44 -41.72
C LEU A 638 -37.65 19.02 -41.28
N LYS A 639 -36.81 18.06 -41.64
CA LYS A 639 -36.93 16.67 -41.19
C LYS A 639 -35.74 16.30 -40.31
N ILE A 640 -36.04 15.83 -39.11
CA ILE A 640 -35.05 15.25 -38.18
C ILE A 640 -35.32 13.76 -38.10
N SER A 641 -34.35 12.93 -38.45
CA SER A 641 -34.46 11.47 -38.40
C SER A 641 -33.29 10.84 -37.67
N PRO A 642 -33.51 9.83 -36.81
CA PRO A 642 -32.43 9.10 -36.16
C PRO A 642 -31.61 8.36 -37.23
N VAL A 643 -30.29 8.51 -37.16
CA VAL A 643 -29.32 7.82 -38.02
C VAL A 643 -28.79 6.59 -37.30
N HIS A 644 -28.41 6.79 -36.04
CA HIS A 644 -27.80 5.76 -35.21
C HIS A 644 -28.21 5.96 -33.76
N LYS A 645 -28.54 4.88 -33.05
CA LYS A 645 -28.87 4.91 -31.62
C LYS A 645 -28.27 3.68 -30.96
N GLU A 646 -27.16 3.91 -30.26
CA GLU A 646 -26.46 2.90 -29.45
C GLU A 646 -26.68 3.20 -27.98
N ASP A 647 -26.98 2.15 -27.22
CA ASP A 647 -27.12 2.15 -25.76
C ASP A 647 -28.22 3.11 -25.22
N ILE A 648 -29.15 2.53 -24.47
CA ILE A 648 -30.16 3.29 -23.72
C ILE A 648 -29.60 3.54 -22.32
N GLY A 649 -29.67 4.78 -21.81
CA GLY A 649 -29.27 5.13 -20.43
C GLY A 649 -28.14 6.16 -20.34
N ILE A 650 -27.49 6.25 -19.16
CA ILE A 650 -26.61 7.38 -18.78
C ILE A 650 -25.30 7.52 -19.58
N GLY A 651 -24.94 6.51 -20.37
CA GLY A 651 -23.77 6.50 -21.26
C GLY A 651 -24.15 6.24 -22.72
N GLY A 652 -25.39 6.56 -23.10
CA GLY A 652 -25.89 6.35 -24.45
C GLY A 652 -25.33 7.32 -25.49
N HIS A 653 -25.50 6.95 -26.74
CA HIS A 653 -25.09 7.73 -27.90
C HIS A 653 -26.18 7.69 -28.99
N ALA A 654 -26.65 8.86 -29.42
CA ALA A 654 -27.63 8.97 -30.48
C ALA A 654 -27.25 10.06 -31.49
N GLN A 655 -27.33 9.73 -32.77
CA GLN A 655 -27.11 10.66 -33.88
C GLN A 655 -28.40 10.88 -34.64
N TYR A 656 -28.71 12.14 -34.92
CA TYR A 656 -29.87 12.57 -35.70
C TYR A 656 -29.40 13.36 -36.93
N GLU A 657 -29.90 13.00 -38.11
CA GLU A 657 -29.71 13.78 -39.32
C GLU A 657 -30.81 14.83 -39.39
N VAL A 658 -30.42 16.09 -39.53
CA VAL A 658 -31.29 17.22 -39.80
C VAL A 658 -31.17 17.58 -41.28
N SER A 659 -32.29 17.51 -42.00
CA SER A 659 -32.36 17.74 -43.44
C SER A 659 -33.41 18.79 -43.80
N VAL A 660 -33.03 19.74 -44.65
CA VAL A 660 -33.93 20.78 -45.18
C VAL A 660 -34.67 20.24 -46.40
N LEU A 661 -36.00 20.29 -46.39
CA LEU A 661 -36.86 19.73 -47.43
C LEU A 661 -37.16 20.71 -48.58
N ARG A 662 -37.07 22.02 -48.34
CA ARG A 662 -37.43 23.07 -49.33
C ARG A 662 -36.46 24.25 -49.30
N THR A 663 -36.23 24.88 -50.45
CA THR A 663 -35.27 25.98 -50.65
C THR A 663 -35.73 27.36 -50.15
N LYS A 664 -36.81 27.44 -49.35
CA LYS A 664 -37.25 28.70 -48.73
C LYS A 664 -36.41 28.99 -47.49
N LYS A 665 -36.05 30.26 -47.28
CA LYS A 665 -35.42 30.72 -46.03
C LYS A 665 -36.44 30.69 -44.89
N PHE A 666 -36.11 30.02 -43.79
CA PHE A 666 -36.93 29.97 -42.57
C PHE A 666 -36.04 30.02 -41.33
N LYS A 667 -36.66 30.22 -40.17
CA LYS A 667 -36.07 30.01 -38.83
C LYS A 667 -37.00 29.10 -38.06
N ASP A 668 -36.46 28.13 -37.36
CA ASP A 668 -37.20 27.21 -36.50
C ASP A 668 -36.45 27.07 -35.17
N LYS A 669 -37.14 26.54 -34.15
CA LYS A 669 -36.59 26.26 -32.84
C LYS A 669 -36.70 24.77 -32.58
N ILE A 670 -35.57 24.11 -32.36
CA ILE A 670 -35.54 22.69 -32.01
C ILE A 670 -35.39 22.57 -30.50
N ILE A 671 -36.28 21.82 -29.86
CA ILE A 671 -36.32 21.62 -28.41
C ILE A 671 -36.08 20.14 -28.12
N PHE A 672 -35.07 19.86 -27.30
CA PHE A 672 -34.72 18.55 -26.78
C PHE A 672 -35.15 18.51 -25.32
N THR A 673 -36.01 17.56 -24.97
CA THR A 673 -36.51 17.40 -23.60
C THR A 673 -36.21 15.99 -23.12
N LEU A 674 -35.65 15.85 -21.92
CA LEU A 674 -35.45 14.57 -21.27
C LEU A 674 -36.56 14.35 -20.23
N PRO A 675 -37.54 13.45 -20.46
CA PRO A 675 -38.66 13.26 -19.54
C PRO A 675 -38.25 12.76 -18.15
N ALA A 676 -37.09 12.11 -18.03
CA ALA A 676 -36.63 11.45 -16.81
C ALA A 676 -36.23 12.43 -15.68
N ASN A 677 -35.71 13.62 -16.02
CA ASN A 677 -35.29 14.65 -15.07
C ASN A 677 -35.88 16.04 -15.40
N GLY A 678 -36.65 16.17 -16.48
CA GLY A 678 -37.24 17.44 -16.93
C GLY A 678 -36.23 18.40 -17.57
N GLU A 679 -35.02 17.95 -17.89
CA GLU A 679 -34.01 18.75 -18.57
C GLU A 679 -34.49 19.12 -19.97
N SER A 680 -34.38 20.40 -20.34
CA SER A 680 -34.73 20.86 -21.68
C SER A 680 -33.67 21.80 -22.24
N THR A 681 -33.24 21.55 -23.46
CA THR A 681 -32.30 22.41 -24.21
C THR A 681 -32.95 22.82 -25.52
N SER A 682 -32.78 24.07 -25.95
CA SER A 682 -33.32 24.55 -27.22
C SER A 682 -32.35 25.46 -27.94
N PHE A 683 -32.39 25.41 -29.28
CA PHE A 683 -31.61 26.29 -30.15
C PHE A 683 -32.42 26.70 -31.39
#